data_AF-A0A8S4AHN2-F1
#
_entry.id   AF-A0A8S4AHN2-F1
#
_cell.length_a   1.000
_cell.length_b   1.000
_cell.length_c   1.000
_cell.angle_alpha   90.00
_cell.angle_beta   90.00
_cell.angle_gamma   90.00
#
_symmetry.space_group_name_H-M   'P 1'
#
loop_
_entity.id
_entity.type
_entity.pdbx_description
1 polymer ?
#
loop_
_entity_poly.entity_id
_entity_poly.type
_entity_poly.pdbx_seq_one_letter_code
_entity_poly.pdbx_strand_id
1 'polypeptide(L)'
;MSGLFGGFKMASSYVSLVKESIVLLDKFRADRRCLDDFIEDALKDLETTDTLQRTFILDVVSGCTEYKKLLDVVVNAFYGQKGKQLSRGDHSQYVVICYLTMFALDELGLQHFCNIVKSLGIKKMHTFLSFFFSNLTSWIQEEWNGIYDAAFVEKHWMGPLLRWRPEINTLMDQLAAKISQGSQIKKAPVKTTKPLEFSLTKPKPRPLLMPELIPQQEKCKPVPDSTYRAPKETQIIGEIKEKNHQKAEELLYEANITQFRCVNPQKSEHTQRSVAQIMEEQDSKLQFNSFQASGLPPTIKRANSRSVKLNNAAILRREALCDREVEKELQRIQQLLQGGREPSSFLQWQREMLQRDLQERLPMIERKRLETRITDEEVALARKQVVERNQRAAQLKKEETAQLMQRYAEKRLQEEKELRDLVQQVAEGHKNSKAAQEKLQKWKQSIVKEVSQQSQELLRQALEEEQAKLHRRFEIIHEIHSIESLPHIRVNKFDETQTAGHELRAEMSLAELKERLALLRAARQSEEEERRSHILEEKQQQKKLLLERLDAIETHRRELVKASDTRKEEKKAKQDFFQQVVAQDETVLALRRKLEEKKQERQRWKHTESSDAKPSRRTTAPTVGHAGNHRQSLNEKSWEELEQNLMRCIQDTPDDISWRDTPKTQY
;
A
#
# COMPACT_ATOMS: atom_id res chain seq x y z
N MET A 1 0.49 22.67 -53.99
CA MET A 1 0.88 23.98 -53.41
C MET A 1 2.06 23.73 -52.49
N SER A 2 3.29 23.96 -52.95
CA SER A 2 4.52 23.74 -52.18
C SER A 2 5.22 25.08 -51.98
N GLY A 3 5.17 25.59 -50.75
CA GLY A 3 5.60 26.96 -50.43
C GLY A 3 5.03 27.44 -49.10
N LEU A 4 5.31 26.71 -48.03
CA LEU A 4 5.07 27.13 -46.65
C LEU A 4 6.43 27.29 -45.94
N PHE A 5 6.43 28.02 -44.82
CA PHE A 5 7.60 28.25 -43.96
C PHE A 5 8.91 28.68 -44.64
N GLY A 6 8.90 29.90 -45.20
CA GLY A 6 10.14 30.65 -45.41
C GLY A 6 10.90 30.83 -44.08
N GLY A 7 12.17 30.41 -44.03
CA GLY A 7 12.92 30.28 -42.78
C GLY A 7 13.31 31.61 -42.13
N PHE A 8 12.58 32.03 -41.09
CA PHE A 8 12.91 33.19 -40.24
C PHE A 8 13.17 32.78 -38.78
N LYS A 9 14.17 33.42 -38.14
CA LYS A 9 14.54 33.15 -36.75
C LYS A 9 13.56 33.79 -35.78
N MET A 10 12.70 32.97 -35.20
CA MET A 10 11.78 33.33 -34.12
C MET A 10 12.54 33.64 -32.82
N ALA A 11 12.19 34.76 -32.15
CA ALA A 11 12.74 35.12 -30.84
C ALA A 11 12.03 34.41 -29.67
N SER A 12 10.80 33.93 -29.90
CA SER A 12 10.03 33.11 -28.95
C SER A 12 10.46 31.65 -29.00
N SER A 13 10.40 30.97 -27.87
CA SER A 13 10.70 29.53 -27.82
C SER A 13 9.55 28.74 -28.45
N TYR A 14 9.84 27.93 -29.47
CA TYR A 14 8.85 27.00 -30.05
C TYR A 14 8.16 26.11 -29.00
N VAL A 15 8.78 25.89 -27.83
CA VAL A 15 8.20 25.19 -26.67
C VAL A 15 6.91 25.86 -26.16
N SER A 16 6.82 27.19 -26.13
CA SER A 16 5.59 27.89 -25.72
C SER A 16 4.53 27.82 -26.81
N LEU A 17 4.92 28.10 -28.06
CA LEU A 17 4.01 28.08 -29.22
C LEU A 17 3.31 26.71 -29.37
N VAL A 18 4.07 25.62 -29.31
CA VAL A 18 3.51 24.26 -29.41
C VAL A 18 2.58 23.92 -28.23
N LYS A 19 2.83 24.44 -27.02
CA LYS A 19 1.92 24.26 -25.88
C LYS A 19 0.61 25.03 -26.06
N GLU A 20 0.69 26.20 -26.68
CA GLU A 20 -0.49 27.01 -27.02
C GLU A 20 -1.32 26.36 -28.13
N SER A 21 -0.68 25.82 -29.18
CA SER A 21 -1.34 24.99 -30.21
C SER A 21 -2.04 23.76 -29.60
N ILE A 22 -1.44 23.08 -28.61
CA ILE A 22 -2.08 21.95 -27.92
C ILE A 22 -3.34 22.40 -27.16
N VAL A 23 -3.27 23.54 -26.44
CA VAL A 23 -4.42 24.09 -25.70
C VAL A 23 -5.54 24.55 -26.64
N LEU A 24 -5.21 25.08 -27.82
CA LEU A 24 -6.19 25.42 -28.85
C LEU A 24 -6.81 24.16 -29.47
N LEU A 25 -6.02 23.11 -29.74
CA LEU A 25 -6.55 21.84 -30.23
C LEU A 25 -7.46 21.13 -29.20
N ASP A 26 -7.18 21.26 -27.89
CA ASP A 26 -8.06 20.81 -26.81
C ASP A 26 -9.37 21.63 -26.68
N LYS A 27 -9.35 22.91 -27.05
CA LYS A 27 -10.58 23.73 -27.18
C LYS A 27 -11.41 23.30 -28.40
N PHE A 28 -10.77 22.91 -29.50
CA PHE A 28 -11.43 22.58 -30.76
C PHE A 28 -12.32 21.32 -30.65
N ARG A 29 -13.48 21.35 -31.30
CA ARG A 29 -14.40 20.20 -31.38
C ARG A 29 -15.04 20.14 -32.76
N ALA A 30 -14.47 19.31 -33.62
CA ALA A 30 -14.88 19.14 -35.02
C ALA A 30 -16.38 18.89 -35.18
N ASP A 31 -17.03 18.18 -34.25
CA ASP A 31 -18.47 17.89 -34.29
C ASP A 31 -19.39 19.11 -34.02
N ARG A 32 -18.84 20.33 -33.82
CA ARG A 32 -19.58 21.48 -33.25
C ARG A 32 -19.28 22.88 -33.81
N ARG A 33 -18.23 23.07 -34.60
CA ARG A 33 -17.83 24.37 -35.19
C ARG A 33 -17.13 24.13 -36.52
N CYS A 34 -17.18 25.09 -37.46
CA CYS A 34 -16.26 25.04 -38.60
C CYS A 34 -14.81 25.24 -38.13
N LEU A 35 -13.85 24.87 -38.98
CA LEU A 35 -12.44 25.18 -38.74
C LEU A 35 -12.20 26.69 -38.85
N ASP A 36 -12.81 27.33 -39.85
CA ASP A 36 -12.62 28.76 -40.15
C ASP A 36 -13.19 29.63 -39.02
N ASP A 37 -14.45 29.40 -38.59
CA ASP A 37 -15.07 30.07 -37.42
C ASP A 37 -14.17 29.99 -36.17
N PHE A 38 -13.50 28.83 -35.98
CA PHE A 38 -12.66 28.58 -34.84
C PHE A 38 -11.30 29.27 -34.96
N ILE A 39 -10.73 29.36 -36.16
CA ILE A 39 -9.51 30.13 -36.44
C ILE A 39 -9.77 31.63 -36.26
N GLU A 40 -10.92 32.15 -36.71
CA GLU A 40 -11.31 33.54 -36.43
C GLU A 40 -11.47 33.84 -34.93
N ASP A 41 -12.12 32.95 -34.18
CA ASP A 41 -12.21 33.09 -32.71
C ASP A 41 -10.83 32.98 -32.03
N ALA A 42 -9.97 32.08 -32.50
CA ALA A 42 -8.60 31.93 -31.98
C ALA A 42 -7.71 33.16 -32.30
N LEU A 43 -7.91 33.81 -33.45
CA LEU A 43 -7.21 35.05 -33.82
C LEU A 43 -7.53 36.21 -32.84
N LYS A 44 -8.78 36.28 -32.35
CA LYS A 44 -9.24 37.24 -31.33
C LYS A 44 -8.62 36.92 -29.96
N ASP A 45 -8.67 35.65 -29.54
CA ASP A 45 -8.01 35.17 -28.31
C ASP A 45 -6.49 35.48 -28.29
N LEU A 46 -5.84 35.45 -29.46
CA LEU A 46 -4.39 35.65 -29.64
C LEU A 46 -3.96 37.12 -29.86
N GLU A 47 -4.85 38.10 -29.71
CA GLU A 47 -4.64 39.52 -30.10
C GLU A 47 -3.39 40.22 -29.52
N THR A 48 -2.78 39.66 -28.47
CA THR A 48 -1.58 40.20 -27.80
C THR A 48 -0.24 39.62 -28.26
N THR A 49 -0.25 38.56 -29.10
CA THR A 49 0.96 37.84 -29.55
C THR A 49 1.52 38.39 -30.86
N ASP A 50 2.79 38.11 -31.16
CA ASP A 50 3.46 38.50 -32.41
C ASP A 50 2.86 37.80 -33.64
N THR A 51 2.75 38.49 -34.79
CA THR A 51 2.05 38.01 -35.99
C THR A 51 2.64 36.70 -36.54
N LEU A 52 3.96 36.55 -36.51
CA LEU A 52 4.64 35.32 -36.92
C LEU A 52 4.40 34.16 -35.95
N GLN A 53 4.08 34.46 -34.68
CA GLN A 53 3.78 33.46 -33.65
C GLN A 53 2.33 32.98 -33.78
N ARG A 54 1.39 33.88 -34.12
CA ARG A 54 0.00 33.52 -34.44
C ARG A 54 -0.10 32.59 -35.63
N THR A 55 0.56 32.92 -36.74
CA THR A 55 0.56 32.09 -37.96
C THR A 55 1.06 30.68 -37.63
N PHE A 56 2.28 30.54 -37.10
CA PHE A 56 2.79 29.22 -36.70
C PHE A 56 1.85 28.42 -35.77
N ILE A 57 1.21 29.07 -34.79
CA ILE A 57 0.25 28.40 -33.89
C ILE A 57 -0.97 27.88 -34.66
N LEU A 58 -1.52 28.69 -35.57
CA LEU A 58 -2.72 28.37 -36.37
C LEU A 58 -2.41 27.37 -37.49
N ASP A 59 -1.26 27.47 -38.14
CA ASP A 59 -0.77 26.54 -39.17
C ASP A 59 -0.58 25.12 -38.59
N VAL A 60 -0.07 25.02 -37.35
CA VAL A 60 0.03 23.74 -36.64
C VAL A 60 -1.35 23.18 -36.27
N VAL A 61 -2.31 24.03 -35.88
CA VAL A 61 -3.67 23.59 -35.53
C VAL A 61 -4.48 23.17 -36.77
N SER A 62 -4.41 23.93 -37.86
CA SER A 62 -5.05 23.60 -39.15
C SER A 62 -4.42 22.34 -39.77
N GLY A 63 -3.09 22.23 -39.79
CA GLY A 63 -2.42 21.01 -40.23
C GLY A 63 -2.81 19.76 -39.42
N CYS A 64 -3.04 19.91 -38.10
CA CYS A 64 -3.56 18.83 -37.27
C CYS A 64 -5.01 18.43 -37.59
N THR A 65 -5.85 19.34 -38.13
CA THR A 65 -7.24 19.05 -38.49
C THR A 65 -7.38 18.58 -39.95
N GLU A 66 -6.60 19.11 -40.88
CA GLU A 66 -6.52 18.67 -42.28
C GLU A 66 -6.01 17.22 -42.38
N TYR A 67 -4.82 16.96 -41.82
CA TYR A 67 -4.20 15.62 -41.86
C TYR A 67 -4.75 14.68 -40.78
N LYS A 68 -5.84 15.07 -40.08
CA LYS A 68 -6.43 14.31 -38.97
C LYS A 68 -6.57 12.82 -39.27
N LYS A 69 -7.10 12.44 -40.44
CA LYS A 69 -7.29 11.02 -40.82
C LYS A 69 -6.00 10.20 -40.76
N LEU A 70 -4.87 10.79 -41.15
CA LEU A 70 -3.54 10.16 -41.15
C LEU A 70 -2.95 10.10 -39.74
N LEU A 71 -3.11 11.19 -38.97
CA LEU A 71 -2.63 11.28 -37.59
C LEU A 71 -3.42 10.34 -36.65
N ASP A 72 -4.73 10.20 -36.88
CA ASP A 72 -5.63 9.31 -36.16
C ASP A 72 -5.21 7.83 -36.28
N VAL A 73 -4.68 7.38 -37.42
CA VAL A 73 -4.14 6.01 -37.58
C VAL A 73 -3.04 5.74 -36.54
N VAL A 74 -2.06 6.65 -36.44
CA VAL A 74 -0.93 6.50 -35.51
C VAL A 74 -1.37 6.65 -34.06
N VAL A 75 -2.15 7.70 -33.76
CA VAL A 75 -2.50 8.05 -32.38
C VAL A 75 -3.53 7.07 -31.79
N ASN A 76 -4.55 6.64 -32.55
CA ASN A 76 -5.53 5.68 -32.02
C ASN A 76 -4.93 4.29 -31.81
N ALA A 77 -4.01 3.84 -32.67
CA ALA A 77 -3.27 2.60 -32.43
C ALA A 77 -2.34 2.69 -31.21
N PHE A 78 -1.70 3.84 -30.97
CA PHE A 78 -0.91 4.08 -29.75
C PHE A 78 -1.78 3.97 -28.49
N TYR A 79 -2.96 4.59 -28.49
CA TYR A 79 -3.94 4.44 -27.41
C TYR A 79 -4.51 3.03 -27.31
N GLY A 80 -4.64 2.28 -28.42
CA GLY A 80 -5.02 0.87 -28.41
C GLY A 80 -3.99 -0.01 -27.68
N GLN A 81 -2.70 0.12 -28.03
CA GLN A 81 -1.63 -0.70 -27.44
C GLN A 81 -1.20 -0.27 -26.03
N LYS A 82 -1.27 1.03 -25.70
CA LYS A 82 -0.72 1.59 -24.44
C LYS A 82 -1.75 2.31 -23.56
N GLY A 83 -3.03 2.37 -23.93
CA GLY A 83 -4.06 3.21 -23.30
C GLY A 83 -4.30 3.01 -21.80
N LYS A 84 -3.89 1.89 -21.20
CA LYS A 84 -3.90 1.70 -19.74
C LYS A 84 -2.89 2.59 -18.98
N GLN A 85 -1.92 3.19 -19.67
CA GLN A 85 -0.83 4.00 -19.11
C GLN A 85 -0.84 5.46 -19.59
N LEU A 86 -1.81 5.85 -20.43
CA LEU A 86 -1.88 7.17 -21.09
C LEU A 86 -3.07 7.98 -20.57
N SER A 87 -2.89 9.29 -20.35
CA SER A 87 -4.01 10.17 -20.05
C SER A 87 -4.81 10.47 -21.32
N ARG A 88 -6.14 10.60 -21.22
CA ARG A 88 -6.98 11.11 -22.32
C ARG A 88 -6.70 12.59 -22.63
N GLY A 89 -6.25 13.36 -21.63
CA GLY A 89 -5.83 14.75 -21.81
C GLY A 89 -4.45 14.93 -22.47
N ASP A 90 -3.77 13.83 -22.80
CA ASP A 90 -2.52 13.88 -23.57
C ASP A 90 -2.77 13.73 -25.09
N HIS A 91 -4.02 13.51 -25.53
CA HIS A 91 -4.32 13.11 -26.91
C HIS A 91 -3.88 14.17 -27.92
N SER A 92 -4.27 15.43 -27.72
CA SER A 92 -3.87 16.58 -28.54
C SER A 92 -2.35 16.80 -28.54
N GLN A 93 -1.67 16.50 -27.43
CA GLN A 93 -0.19 16.51 -27.37
C GLN A 93 0.43 15.47 -28.31
N TYR A 94 -0.13 14.25 -28.39
CA TYR A 94 0.37 13.23 -29.32
C TYR A 94 0.00 13.55 -30.78
N VAL A 95 -1.18 14.12 -31.06
CA VAL A 95 -1.57 14.56 -32.41
C VAL A 95 -0.62 15.66 -32.92
N VAL A 96 -0.40 16.72 -32.13
CA VAL A 96 0.50 17.82 -32.49
C VAL A 96 1.94 17.33 -32.67
N ILE A 97 2.44 16.43 -31.81
CA ILE A 97 3.79 15.87 -31.97
C ILE A 97 3.88 14.92 -33.17
N CYS A 98 2.83 14.18 -33.50
CA CYS A 98 2.76 13.40 -34.73
C CYS A 98 2.85 14.32 -35.96
N TYR A 99 2.03 15.38 -36.03
CA TYR A 99 2.06 16.37 -37.10
C TYR A 99 3.43 17.04 -37.26
N LEU A 100 4.03 17.52 -36.15
CA LEU A 100 5.36 18.13 -36.15
C LEU A 100 6.48 17.16 -36.54
N THR A 101 6.30 15.85 -36.34
CA THR A 101 7.25 14.82 -36.79
C THR A 101 7.09 14.49 -38.27
N MET A 102 5.84 14.48 -38.76
CA MET A 102 5.47 14.18 -40.14
C MET A 102 5.84 15.28 -41.14
N PHE A 103 5.50 16.53 -40.82
CA PHE A 103 5.46 17.62 -41.80
C PHE A 103 6.46 18.74 -41.47
N ALA A 104 6.53 19.18 -40.21
CA ALA A 104 7.33 20.34 -39.83
C ALA A 104 8.79 20.02 -39.45
N LEU A 105 9.24 18.77 -39.46
CA LEU A 105 10.53 18.39 -38.85
C LEU A 105 11.74 18.90 -39.64
N ASP A 106 11.67 18.90 -40.98
CA ASP A 106 12.69 19.50 -41.85
C ASP A 106 12.77 21.03 -41.70
N GLU A 107 11.64 21.70 -41.51
CA GLU A 107 11.51 23.17 -41.45
C GLU A 107 11.91 23.73 -40.07
N LEU A 108 11.37 23.11 -39.00
CA LEU A 108 11.61 23.49 -37.61
C LEU A 108 12.99 23.01 -37.12
N GLY A 109 13.49 21.92 -37.69
CA GLY A 109 14.84 21.41 -37.48
C GLY A 109 15.04 20.66 -36.15
N LEU A 110 15.95 19.68 -36.19
CA LEU A 110 16.18 18.71 -35.12
C LEU A 110 16.39 19.33 -33.73
N GLN A 111 17.09 20.46 -33.61
CA GLN A 111 17.39 21.08 -32.30
C GLN A 111 16.14 21.67 -31.62
N HIS A 112 15.27 22.35 -32.38
CA HIS A 112 14.02 22.87 -31.82
C HIS A 112 13.05 21.72 -31.51
N PHE A 113 12.97 20.72 -32.40
CA PHE A 113 12.19 19.50 -32.18
C PHE A 113 12.64 18.76 -30.90
N CYS A 114 13.96 18.59 -30.71
CA CYS A 114 14.55 18.05 -29.50
C CYS A 114 14.09 18.79 -28.24
N ASN A 115 14.05 20.13 -28.27
CA ASN A 115 13.67 20.95 -27.12
C ASN A 115 12.16 20.87 -26.82
N ILE A 116 11.32 20.88 -27.85
CA ILE A 116 9.87 20.64 -27.73
C ILE A 116 9.61 19.27 -27.08
N VAL A 117 10.16 18.20 -27.66
CA VAL A 117 10.04 16.82 -27.16
C VAL A 117 10.55 16.68 -25.71
N LYS A 118 11.69 17.28 -25.37
CA LYS A 118 12.24 17.26 -24.00
C LYS A 118 11.34 18.02 -23.01
N SER A 119 10.61 19.05 -23.46
CA SER A 119 9.74 19.89 -22.63
C SER A 119 8.33 19.31 -22.36
N LEU A 120 7.87 18.38 -23.20
CA LEU A 120 6.52 17.80 -23.17
C LEU A 120 6.42 16.47 -22.38
N GLY A 121 7.53 16.03 -21.79
CA GLY A 121 7.58 14.93 -20.83
C GLY A 121 8.35 13.73 -21.34
N ILE A 122 9.60 13.62 -20.89
CA ILE A 122 10.62 12.63 -21.30
C ILE A 122 10.04 11.21 -21.45
N LYS A 123 9.33 10.68 -20.43
CA LYS A 123 8.74 9.32 -20.45
C LYS A 123 7.62 9.16 -21.49
N LYS A 124 6.73 10.16 -21.63
CA LYS A 124 5.62 10.14 -22.60
C LYS A 124 6.16 10.12 -24.03
N MET A 125 7.04 11.07 -24.35
CA MET A 125 7.53 11.28 -25.70
C MET A 125 8.51 10.19 -26.16
N HIS A 126 9.35 9.65 -25.26
CA HIS A 126 10.12 8.45 -25.55
C HIS A 126 9.21 7.27 -25.94
N THR A 127 8.15 7.02 -25.17
CA THR A 127 7.24 5.90 -25.42
C THR A 127 6.46 6.08 -26.73
N PHE A 128 6.07 7.32 -27.07
CA PHE A 128 5.38 7.63 -28.33
C PHE A 128 6.30 7.54 -29.55
N LEU A 129 7.48 8.17 -29.53
CA LEU A 129 8.42 8.13 -30.66
C LEU A 129 8.97 6.72 -30.89
N SER A 130 9.23 5.96 -29.82
CA SER A 130 9.63 4.56 -29.90
C SER A 130 8.54 3.70 -30.53
N PHE A 131 7.27 3.93 -30.17
CA PHE A 131 6.14 3.28 -30.84
C PHE A 131 6.07 3.66 -32.33
N PHE A 132 6.13 4.95 -32.66
CA PHE A 132 5.99 5.43 -34.04
C PHE A 132 7.09 4.88 -34.97
N PHE A 133 8.37 5.10 -34.64
CA PHE A 133 9.51 4.68 -35.49
C PHE A 133 9.83 3.17 -35.47
N SER A 134 9.16 2.40 -34.61
CA SER A 134 9.18 0.92 -34.66
C SER A 134 8.07 0.33 -35.52
N ASN A 135 6.94 1.03 -35.69
CA ASN A 135 5.78 0.59 -36.46
C ASN A 135 5.66 1.26 -37.85
N LEU A 136 6.47 2.30 -38.11
CA LEU A 136 6.42 3.11 -39.32
C LEU A 136 6.49 2.26 -40.61
N THR A 137 7.48 1.36 -40.70
CA THR A 137 7.72 0.47 -41.87
C THR A 137 6.99 -0.87 -41.76
N SER A 138 5.91 -0.94 -40.99
CA SER A 138 5.01 -2.10 -40.97
C SER A 138 3.58 -1.59 -41.20
N TRP A 139 2.65 -1.87 -40.28
CA TRP A 139 1.23 -1.61 -40.48
C TRP A 139 0.89 -0.12 -40.65
N ILE A 140 1.72 0.82 -40.19
CA ILE A 140 1.48 2.27 -40.40
C ILE A 140 1.55 2.62 -41.90
N GLN A 141 2.55 2.10 -42.61
CA GLN A 141 2.68 2.29 -44.06
C GLN A 141 1.52 1.61 -44.81
N GLU A 142 1.11 0.41 -44.38
CA GLU A 142 -0.02 -0.32 -44.96
C GLU A 142 -1.35 0.45 -44.83
N GLU A 143 -1.66 0.97 -43.64
CA GLU A 143 -2.85 1.79 -43.40
C GLU A 143 -2.81 3.13 -44.16
N TRP A 144 -1.64 3.78 -44.25
CA TRP A 144 -1.50 5.02 -45.05
C TRP A 144 -1.68 4.78 -46.55
N ASN A 145 -1.17 3.65 -47.07
CA ASN A 145 -1.40 3.19 -48.45
C ASN A 145 -2.90 2.85 -48.72
N GLY A 146 -3.69 2.64 -47.67
CA GLY A 146 -5.16 2.50 -47.76
C GLY A 146 -5.91 3.83 -47.87
N ILE A 147 -5.26 4.97 -47.56
CA ILE A 147 -5.85 6.31 -47.59
C ILE A 147 -5.32 7.13 -48.78
N TYR A 148 -4.06 6.92 -49.18
CA TYR A 148 -3.36 7.62 -50.26
C TYR A 148 -2.58 6.64 -51.14
N ASP A 149 -2.29 7.03 -52.39
CA ASP A 149 -1.46 6.23 -53.30
C ASP A 149 -0.09 5.87 -52.70
N ALA A 150 0.29 4.60 -52.78
CA ALA A 150 1.51 4.08 -52.16
C ALA A 150 2.78 4.76 -52.67
N ALA A 151 2.85 5.11 -53.96
CA ALA A 151 3.98 5.84 -54.53
C ALA A 151 4.06 7.29 -54.00
N PHE A 152 2.92 7.88 -53.62
CA PHE A 152 2.88 9.18 -52.96
C PHE A 152 3.30 9.07 -51.48
N VAL A 153 2.78 8.09 -50.74
CA VAL A 153 3.11 7.82 -49.32
C VAL A 153 4.61 7.55 -49.14
N GLU A 154 5.16 6.66 -49.97
CA GLU A 154 6.56 6.26 -49.89
C GLU A 154 7.50 7.45 -50.14
N LYS A 155 7.22 8.23 -51.19
CA LYS A 155 8.05 9.36 -51.60
C LYS A 155 7.99 10.55 -50.64
N HIS A 156 6.79 10.93 -50.18
CA HIS A 156 6.60 12.20 -49.46
C HIS A 156 6.54 12.07 -47.94
N TRP A 157 6.24 10.89 -47.39
CA TRP A 157 6.15 10.68 -45.94
C TRP A 157 7.18 9.67 -45.43
N MET A 158 7.27 8.48 -46.04
CA MET A 158 8.23 7.48 -45.60
C MET A 158 9.69 7.93 -45.83
N GLY A 159 9.99 8.49 -47.02
CA GLY A 159 11.33 9.01 -47.34
C GLY A 159 11.89 9.99 -46.30
N PRO A 160 11.20 11.12 -45.99
CA PRO A 160 11.65 12.06 -44.96
C PRO A 160 11.75 11.44 -43.56
N LEU A 161 10.77 10.65 -43.13
CA LEU A 161 10.78 10.04 -41.80
C LEU A 161 11.92 9.01 -41.65
N LEU A 162 12.22 8.24 -42.69
CA LEU A 162 13.33 7.28 -42.70
C LEU A 162 14.69 8.00 -42.72
N ARG A 163 14.79 9.14 -43.42
CA ARG A 163 15.98 10.01 -43.42
C ARG A 163 16.31 10.54 -42.03
N TRP A 164 15.31 10.94 -41.25
CA TRP A 164 15.48 11.47 -39.88
C TRP A 164 15.53 10.41 -38.77
N ARG A 165 15.40 9.13 -39.12
CA ARG A 165 15.39 8.01 -38.18
C ARG A 165 16.66 7.90 -37.30
N PRO A 166 17.91 8.05 -37.79
CA PRO A 166 19.09 7.92 -36.93
C PRO A 166 19.25 9.07 -35.93
N GLU A 167 18.87 10.29 -36.30
CA GLU A 167 18.85 11.46 -35.40
C GLU A 167 17.78 11.29 -34.31
N ILE A 168 16.59 10.80 -34.67
CA ILE A 168 15.49 10.57 -33.73
C ILE A 168 15.81 9.38 -32.81
N ASN A 169 16.46 8.32 -33.30
CA ASN A 169 17.02 7.25 -32.47
C ASN A 169 18.01 7.82 -31.44
N THR A 170 18.94 8.66 -31.88
CA THR A 170 19.90 9.34 -30.99
C THR A 170 19.20 10.21 -29.92
N LEU A 171 18.09 10.85 -30.26
CA LEU A 171 17.23 11.53 -29.28
C LEU A 171 16.53 10.53 -28.34
N MET A 172 16.04 9.39 -28.82
CA MET A 172 15.40 8.37 -27.98
C MET A 172 16.40 7.80 -26.96
N ASP A 173 17.65 7.53 -27.36
CA ASP A 173 18.70 7.10 -26.44
C ASP A 173 19.02 8.16 -25.37
N GLN A 174 19.06 9.46 -25.74
CA GLN A 174 19.18 10.55 -24.78
C GLN A 174 18.00 10.61 -23.78
N LEU A 175 16.78 10.32 -24.23
CA LEU A 175 15.60 10.27 -23.37
C LEU A 175 15.65 9.03 -22.47
N ALA A 176 16.00 7.85 -23.00
CA ALA A 176 16.15 6.59 -22.27
C ALA A 176 17.21 6.70 -21.16
N ALA A 177 18.37 7.27 -21.46
CA ALA A 177 19.42 7.55 -20.48
C ALA A 177 18.91 8.45 -19.34
N LYS A 178 18.15 9.51 -19.66
CA LYS A 178 17.54 10.39 -18.66
C LYS A 178 16.41 9.72 -17.87
N ILE A 179 15.67 8.78 -18.45
CA ILE A 179 14.65 7.98 -17.74
C ILE A 179 15.32 7.08 -16.69
N SER A 180 16.38 6.37 -17.07
CA SER A 180 17.16 5.52 -16.17
C SER A 180 17.87 6.32 -15.08
N GLN A 181 18.43 7.48 -15.42
CA GLN A 181 19.01 8.42 -14.45
C GLN A 181 17.95 9.03 -13.52
N GLY A 182 16.71 9.24 -13.97
CA GLY A 182 15.63 9.79 -13.15
C GLY A 182 15.19 8.88 -11.99
N SER A 183 15.31 7.56 -12.13
CA SER A 183 15.17 6.61 -11.02
C SER A 183 16.43 6.53 -10.16
N GLN A 184 17.58 6.84 -10.72
CA GLN A 184 18.85 7.04 -10.01
C GLN A 184 18.99 8.51 -9.57
N ILE A 185 18.05 9.00 -8.74
CA ILE A 185 18.40 10.05 -7.78
C ILE A 185 19.40 9.43 -6.79
N LYS A 186 20.65 9.35 -7.24
CA LYS A 186 21.80 9.34 -6.35
C LYS A 186 21.65 10.62 -5.53
N LYS A 187 21.18 10.48 -4.28
CA LYS A 187 21.32 11.52 -3.26
C LYS A 187 22.75 12.05 -3.43
N ALA A 188 22.91 13.33 -3.76
CA ALA A 188 24.20 13.88 -4.13
C ALA A 188 25.21 13.43 -3.06
N PRO A 189 26.29 12.73 -3.44
CA PRO A 189 27.08 11.95 -2.48
C PRO A 189 27.52 12.90 -1.38
N VAL A 190 26.95 12.70 -0.18
CA VAL A 190 27.21 13.55 0.97
C VAL A 190 28.70 13.51 1.16
N LYS A 191 29.38 14.64 0.88
CA LYS A 191 30.83 14.70 0.83
C LYS A 191 31.34 14.15 2.15
N THR A 192 31.94 12.95 2.12
CA THR A 192 32.58 12.39 3.31
C THR A 192 33.70 13.36 3.67
N THR A 193 33.47 14.15 4.71
CA THR A 193 34.39 15.22 5.11
C THR A 193 35.70 14.58 5.50
N LYS A 194 36.67 14.59 4.58
CA LYS A 194 38.05 14.28 4.92
C LYS A 194 38.52 15.42 5.83
N PRO A 195 38.91 15.15 7.09
CA PRO A 195 39.46 16.19 7.94
C PRO A 195 40.74 16.74 7.28
N LEU A 196 40.85 18.07 7.22
CA LEU A 196 42.06 18.74 6.78
C LEU A 196 42.92 18.98 8.03
N GLU A 197 44.14 18.47 8.04
CA GLU A 197 45.05 18.67 9.16
C GLU A 197 45.42 20.15 9.30
N PHE A 198 45.32 20.69 10.52
CA PHE A 198 45.66 22.07 10.80
C PHE A 198 47.17 22.24 10.99
N SER A 199 47.74 23.30 10.43
CA SER A 199 49.16 23.61 10.60
C SER A 199 49.42 24.20 11.99
N LEU A 200 50.21 23.51 12.81
CA LEU A 200 50.62 23.95 14.16
C LEU A 200 51.62 25.13 14.11
N THR A 201 51.13 26.34 13.85
CA THR A 201 51.90 27.57 14.03
C THR A 201 52.12 27.86 15.52
N LYS A 202 53.37 27.79 15.98
CA LYS A 202 53.77 28.15 17.34
C LYS A 202 53.46 29.63 17.64
N PRO A 203 52.92 29.99 18.82
CA PRO A 203 52.61 31.37 19.15
C PRO A 203 53.88 32.22 19.36
N LYS A 204 53.85 33.48 18.90
CA LYS A 204 54.85 34.49 19.31
C LYS A 204 54.51 35.01 20.71
N PRO A 205 55.52 35.31 21.56
CA PRO A 205 55.29 35.95 22.85
C PRO A 205 54.76 37.38 22.66
N ARG A 206 53.95 37.86 23.62
CA ARG A 206 53.46 39.24 23.70
C ARG A 206 53.84 39.82 25.06
N PRO A 207 54.42 41.03 25.15
CA PRO A 207 54.91 41.58 26.41
C PRO A 207 53.78 41.99 27.36
N LEU A 208 54.14 42.14 28.64
CA LEU A 208 53.24 42.47 29.75
C LEU A 208 52.73 43.91 29.69
N LEU A 209 51.53 44.13 30.21
CA LEU A 209 51.03 45.43 30.68
C LEU A 209 50.70 45.33 32.18
N MET A 210 50.78 46.45 32.89
CA MET A 210 50.78 46.50 34.35
C MET A 210 49.37 46.34 34.95
N PRO A 211 49.19 45.75 36.15
CA PRO A 211 47.84 45.47 36.70
C PRO A 211 47.09 46.71 37.19
N GLU A 212 45.78 46.74 36.99
CA GLU A 212 44.86 47.55 37.81
C GLU A 212 44.56 46.86 39.15
N LEU A 213 44.22 47.67 40.17
CA LEU A 213 43.96 47.19 41.53
C LEU A 213 42.57 46.55 41.66
N ILE A 214 42.54 45.33 42.21
CA ILE A 214 41.30 44.59 42.47
C ILE A 214 40.55 45.24 43.66
N PRO A 215 39.26 45.61 43.51
CA PRO A 215 38.44 46.03 44.65
C PRO A 215 38.29 44.90 45.67
N GLN A 216 38.49 45.18 46.96
CA GLN A 216 38.35 44.15 48.00
C GLN A 216 36.90 43.68 48.09
N GLN A 217 36.67 42.38 47.91
CA GLN A 217 35.36 41.76 48.12
C GLN A 217 35.03 41.70 49.60
N GLU A 218 33.79 42.07 49.96
CA GLU A 218 33.28 41.87 51.31
C GLU A 218 33.20 40.37 51.65
N LYS A 219 33.38 40.03 52.94
CA LYS A 219 33.44 38.64 53.40
C LYS A 219 32.12 37.91 53.10
N CYS A 220 32.23 36.74 52.47
CA CYS A 220 31.08 35.89 52.13
C CYS A 220 30.20 35.59 53.35
N LYS A 221 28.88 35.66 53.15
CA LYS A 221 27.89 35.14 54.11
C LYS A 221 28.03 33.61 54.21
N PRO A 222 27.73 32.99 55.35
CA PRO A 222 27.77 31.53 55.49
C PRO A 222 26.84 30.85 54.47
N VAL A 223 27.30 29.70 53.97
CA VAL A 223 26.60 28.93 52.94
C VAL A 223 25.29 28.35 53.52
N PRO A 224 24.13 28.47 52.84
CA PRO A 224 22.87 27.95 53.36
C PRO A 224 22.86 26.41 53.50
N ASP A 225 22.21 25.91 54.56
CA ASP A 225 22.12 24.48 54.90
C ASP A 225 21.50 23.60 53.80
N SER A 226 20.76 24.19 52.86
CA SER A 226 20.27 23.51 51.66
C SER A 226 21.39 22.87 50.82
N THR A 227 22.63 23.35 50.96
CA THR A 227 23.82 22.84 50.26
C THR A 227 24.27 21.46 50.74
N TYR A 228 23.93 21.08 51.98
CA TYR A 228 24.19 19.74 52.53
C TYR A 228 23.04 18.76 52.32
N ARG A 229 21.95 19.20 51.68
CA ARG A 229 20.76 18.38 51.42
C ARG A 229 20.87 17.76 50.02
N ALA A 230 20.80 16.43 49.94
CA ALA A 230 20.91 15.72 48.66
C ALA A 230 19.90 16.26 47.62
N PRO A 231 20.33 16.51 46.35
CA PRO A 231 19.43 16.99 45.30
C PRO A 231 18.25 16.04 45.07
N LYS A 232 17.07 16.57 44.75
CA LYS A 232 15.87 15.73 44.44
C LYS A 232 16.13 14.82 43.24
N GLU A 233 16.98 15.29 42.35
CA GLU A 233 17.49 14.63 41.16
C GLU A 233 18.17 13.29 41.50
N THR A 234 18.85 13.15 42.65
CA THR A 234 19.47 11.87 43.04
C THR A 234 18.42 10.84 43.48
N GLN A 235 17.31 11.28 44.07
CA GLN A 235 16.17 10.42 44.40
C GLN A 235 15.44 9.98 43.13
N ILE A 236 15.20 10.90 42.19
CA ILE A 236 14.60 10.63 40.88
C ILE A 236 15.47 9.64 40.08
N ILE A 237 16.80 9.76 40.11
CA ILE A 237 17.71 8.80 39.47
C ILE A 237 17.64 7.42 40.16
N GLY A 238 17.43 7.37 41.47
CA GLY A 238 17.16 6.13 42.21
C GLY A 238 15.88 5.44 41.70
N GLU A 239 14.76 6.17 41.69
CA GLU A 239 13.49 5.67 41.17
C GLU A 239 13.58 5.18 39.72
N ILE A 240 14.34 5.88 38.85
CA ILE A 240 14.53 5.48 37.45
C ILE A 240 15.34 4.19 37.36
N LYS A 241 16.38 4.01 38.19
CA LYS A 241 17.14 2.75 38.24
C LYS A 241 16.26 1.58 38.69
N GLU A 242 15.44 1.78 39.72
CA GLU A 242 14.55 0.75 40.27
C GLU A 242 13.42 0.38 39.28
N LYS A 243 12.80 1.36 38.63
CA LYS A 243 11.82 1.15 37.54
C LYS A 243 12.43 0.48 36.31
N ASN A 244 13.73 0.68 36.05
CA ASN A 244 14.45 -0.01 34.98
C ASN A 244 14.85 -1.44 35.38
N HIS A 245 15.15 -1.69 36.67
CA HIS A 245 15.40 -3.03 37.20
C HIS A 245 14.14 -3.89 37.12
N GLN A 246 12.99 -3.36 37.58
CA GLN A 246 11.68 -4.02 37.46
C GLN A 246 11.35 -4.37 36.00
N LYS A 247 11.55 -3.43 35.07
CA LYS A 247 11.37 -3.69 33.62
C LYS A 247 12.33 -4.75 33.06
N ALA A 248 13.55 -4.84 33.57
CA ALA A 248 14.49 -5.88 33.16
C ALA A 248 14.04 -7.27 33.66
N GLU A 249 13.46 -7.35 34.85
CA GLU A 249 12.85 -8.57 35.39
C GLU A 249 11.57 -8.95 34.65
N GLU A 250 10.70 -7.99 34.33
CA GLU A 250 9.52 -8.18 33.46
C GLU A 250 9.93 -8.75 32.09
N LEU A 251 10.92 -8.14 31.43
CA LEU A 251 11.43 -8.61 30.13
C LEU A 251 12.11 -9.99 30.22
N LEU A 252 12.79 -10.30 31.32
CA LEU A 252 13.37 -11.63 31.56
C LEU A 252 12.26 -12.68 31.76
N TYR A 253 11.19 -12.32 32.47
CA TYR A 253 10.02 -13.17 32.66
C TYR A 253 9.25 -13.41 31.34
N GLU A 254 9.04 -12.36 30.52
CA GLU A 254 8.50 -12.49 29.16
C GLU A 254 9.40 -13.34 28.24
N ALA A 255 10.71 -13.19 28.33
CA ALA A 255 11.68 -14.01 27.57
C ALA A 255 11.58 -15.49 27.96
N ASN A 256 11.51 -15.81 29.24
CA ASN A 256 11.33 -17.18 29.73
C ASN A 256 9.97 -17.78 29.30
N ILE A 257 8.88 -17.01 29.36
CA ILE A 257 7.56 -17.44 28.85
C ILE A 257 7.60 -17.69 27.33
N THR A 258 8.33 -16.86 26.57
CA THR A 258 8.41 -16.97 25.11
C THR A 258 9.49 -17.94 24.60
N GLN A 259 10.36 -18.46 25.47
CA GLN A 259 11.44 -19.40 25.13
C GLN A 259 10.92 -20.67 24.40
N PHE A 260 9.70 -21.11 24.71
CA PHE A 260 9.06 -22.29 24.10
C PHE A 260 8.00 -21.96 23.04
N ARG A 261 7.95 -20.71 22.53
CA ARG A 261 6.94 -20.25 21.56
C ARG A 261 6.95 -21.04 20.24
N CYS A 262 8.06 -21.70 19.90
CA CYS A 262 8.21 -22.59 18.75
C CYS A 262 7.37 -23.89 18.86
N VAL A 263 7.06 -24.33 20.08
CA VAL A 263 6.32 -25.57 20.39
C VAL A 263 4.83 -25.29 20.63
N ASN A 264 4.49 -24.03 20.90
CA ASN A 264 3.16 -23.63 21.33
C ASN A 264 2.22 -23.46 20.10
N PRO A 265 1.12 -24.23 19.97
CA PRO A 265 0.31 -24.26 18.74
C PRO A 265 -0.54 -23.00 18.50
N GLN A 266 -0.57 -22.05 19.45
CA GLN A 266 -1.27 -20.77 19.29
C GLN A 266 -0.43 -19.76 18.50
N LYS A 267 -0.97 -19.32 17.35
CA LYS A 267 -0.37 -18.25 16.53
C LYS A 267 -0.41 -16.90 17.29
N SER A 268 0.55 -16.01 17.04
CA SER A 268 0.59 -14.69 17.70
C SER A 268 -0.65 -13.84 17.39
N GLU A 269 -1.01 -12.90 18.27
CA GLU A 269 -2.18 -12.02 18.04
C GLU A 269 -2.14 -11.30 16.69
N HIS A 270 -0.98 -10.82 16.26
CA HIS A 270 -0.82 -10.18 14.95
C HIS A 270 -1.14 -11.17 13.82
N THR A 271 -0.64 -12.41 13.92
CA THR A 271 -0.97 -13.47 12.95
C THR A 271 -2.46 -13.84 13.00
N GLN A 272 -3.09 -13.85 14.17
CA GLN A 272 -4.53 -14.09 14.33
C GLN A 272 -5.35 -12.95 13.70
N ARG A 273 -4.99 -11.68 13.95
CA ARG A 273 -5.61 -10.49 13.33
C ARG A 273 -5.46 -10.51 11.81
N SER A 274 -4.27 -10.83 11.29
CA SER A 274 -4.05 -10.96 9.84
C SER A 274 -4.82 -12.12 9.22
N VAL A 275 -4.90 -13.28 9.89
CA VAL A 275 -5.72 -14.41 9.42
C VAL A 275 -7.21 -14.06 9.45
N ALA A 276 -7.68 -13.36 10.49
CA ALA A 276 -9.06 -12.88 10.58
C ALA A 276 -9.38 -11.87 9.46
N GLN A 277 -8.50 -10.90 9.20
CA GLN A 277 -8.66 -9.96 8.08
C GLN A 277 -8.63 -10.64 6.71
N ILE A 278 -7.74 -11.63 6.50
CA ILE A 278 -7.71 -12.42 5.25
C ILE A 278 -9.00 -13.23 5.09
N MET A 279 -9.54 -13.79 6.18
CA MET A 279 -10.78 -14.56 6.19
C MET A 279 -12.00 -13.66 5.96
N GLU A 280 -12.06 -12.49 6.61
CA GLU A 280 -13.09 -11.47 6.43
C GLU A 280 -13.05 -10.84 5.01
N GLU A 281 -11.86 -10.65 4.43
CA GLU A 281 -11.69 -10.30 3.02
C GLU A 281 -12.17 -11.41 2.08
N GLN A 282 -11.90 -12.68 2.40
CA GLN A 282 -12.35 -13.82 1.59
C GLN A 282 -13.87 -13.97 1.66
N ASP A 283 -14.47 -13.94 2.86
CA ASP A 283 -15.92 -13.95 3.05
C ASP A 283 -16.56 -12.75 2.35
N SER A 284 -15.98 -11.55 2.42
CA SER A 284 -16.44 -10.36 1.68
C SER A 284 -16.39 -10.54 0.16
N LYS A 285 -15.38 -11.26 -0.37
CA LYS A 285 -15.27 -11.60 -1.80
C LYS A 285 -16.21 -12.75 -2.20
N LEU A 286 -16.64 -13.58 -1.26
CA LEU A 286 -17.62 -14.66 -1.42
C LEU A 286 -19.08 -14.18 -1.27
N GLN A 287 -19.31 -12.92 -0.88
CA GLN A 287 -20.65 -12.28 -0.84
C GLN A 287 -21.17 -11.93 -2.25
N PHE A 288 -21.26 -12.92 -3.15
CA PHE A 288 -21.72 -12.77 -4.55
C PHE A 288 -23.13 -12.16 -4.69
N ASN A 289 -23.95 -12.22 -3.63
CA ASN A 289 -25.29 -11.63 -3.58
C ASN A 289 -25.33 -10.21 -2.99
N SER A 290 -24.20 -9.66 -2.52
CA SER A 290 -24.14 -8.29 -2.00
C SER A 290 -24.13 -7.28 -3.17
N PHE A 291 -25.32 -6.86 -3.60
CA PHE A 291 -25.47 -5.79 -4.58
C PHE A 291 -25.05 -4.45 -3.96
N GLN A 292 -23.75 -4.17 -3.96
CA GLN A 292 -23.14 -2.94 -3.46
C GLN A 292 -23.39 -1.76 -4.40
N ALA A 293 -24.66 -1.42 -4.63
CA ALA A 293 -25.00 -0.06 -4.98
C ALA A 293 -24.62 0.84 -3.80
N SER A 294 -23.51 1.58 -3.95
CA SER A 294 -23.09 2.60 -2.99
C SER A 294 -24.24 3.58 -2.75
N GLY A 295 -24.93 3.42 -1.62
CA GLY A 295 -26.16 4.15 -1.35
C GLY A 295 -25.92 5.65 -1.41
N LEU A 296 -26.67 6.35 -2.26
CA LEU A 296 -26.51 7.80 -2.50
C LEU A 296 -26.31 8.54 -1.17
N PRO A 297 -25.19 9.29 -1.00
CA PRO A 297 -24.80 9.83 0.29
C PRO A 297 -25.93 10.69 0.90
N PRO A 298 -26.07 10.70 2.24
CA PRO A 298 -27.24 11.29 2.91
C PRO A 298 -27.44 12.78 2.63
N THR A 299 -26.39 13.50 2.21
CA THR A 299 -26.46 14.86 1.66
C THR A 299 -27.31 14.96 0.40
N ILE A 300 -27.21 14.00 -0.54
CA ILE A 300 -28.03 13.97 -1.76
C ILE A 300 -29.48 13.60 -1.41
N LYS A 301 -29.70 12.67 -0.46
CA LYS A 301 -31.06 12.35 0.02
C LYS A 301 -31.78 13.56 0.62
N ARG A 302 -31.04 14.49 1.27
CA ARG A 302 -31.57 15.79 1.73
C ARG A 302 -31.67 16.84 0.62
N ALA A 303 -30.85 16.76 -0.43
CA ALA A 303 -30.97 17.66 -1.59
C ALA A 303 -32.28 17.45 -2.36
N ASN A 304 -32.79 16.22 -2.41
CA ASN A 304 -34.04 15.86 -3.09
C ASN A 304 -35.31 16.53 -2.52
N SER A 305 -35.27 17.13 -1.31
CA SER A 305 -36.40 17.91 -0.76
C SER A 305 -36.31 19.41 -1.01
N ARG A 306 -35.20 19.91 -1.59
CA ARG A 306 -35.15 21.26 -2.16
C ARG A 306 -35.50 21.18 -3.64
N SER A 307 -36.55 21.88 -4.05
CA SER A 307 -36.87 22.09 -5.46
C SER A 307 -35.72 22.84 -6.14
N VAL A 308 -34.84 22.10 -6.81
CA VAL A 308 -33.72 22.64 -7.58
C VAL A 308 -34.32 23.47 -8.72
N LYS A 309 -34.26 24.80 -8.59
CA LYS A 309 -34.70 25.74 -9.61
C LYS A 309 -33.97 25.41 -10.92
N LEU A 310 -34.71 24.93 -11.91
CA LEU A 310 -34.15 24.53 -13.19
C LEU A 310 -33.93 25.78 -14.04
N ASN A 311 -32.69 25.99 -14.49
CA ASN A 311 -32.39 27.03 -15.47
C ASN A 311 -33.24 26.80 -16.74
N ASN A 312 -33.66 27.86 -17.43
CA ASN A 312 -34.55 27.78 -18.61
C ASN A 312 -34.06 26.75 -19.65
N ALA A 313 -32.77 26.78 -19.98
CA ALA A 313 -32.15 25.81 -20.91
C ALA A 313 -32.14 24.36 -20.40
N ALA A 314 -32.27 24.11 -19.11
CA ALA A 314 -32.45 22.77 -18.53
C ALA A 314 -33.93 22.32 -18.54
N ILE A 315 -34.89 23.25 -18.54
CA ILE A 315 -36.32 22.97 -18.75
C ILE A 315 -36.52 22.53 -20.21
N LEU A 316 -36.11 23.37 -21.17
CA LEU A 316 -36.24 23.10 -22.61
C LEU A 316 -35.54 21.79 -23.06
N ARG A 317 -34.39 21.43 -22.46
CA ARG A 317 -33.72 20.13 -22.71
C ARG A 317 -34.43 18.92 -22.12
N ARG A 318 -35.32 19.11 -21.14
CA ARG A 318 -36.11 18.05 -20.51
C ARG A 318 -37.45 17.88 -21.24
N GLU A 319 -38.08 18.98 -21.62
CA GLU A 319 -39.19 19.06 -22.58
C GLU A 319 -38.85 18.28 -23.85
N ALA A 320 -37.82 18.69 -24.60
CA ALA A 320 -37.37 18.05 -25.84
C ALA A 320 -36.82 16.60 -25.68
N LEU A 321 -36.81 16.04 -24.46
CA LEU A 321 -36.61 14.61 -24.22
C LEU A 321 -37.94 13.88 -24.00
N CYS A 322 -38.87 14.48 -23.24
CA CYS A 322 -40.24 13.98 -23.11
C CYS A 322 -40.96 14.01 -24.46
N ASP A 323 -40.83 15.09 -25.24
CA ASP A 323 -41.40 15.21 -26.59
C ASP A 323 -40.91 14.05 -27.48
N ARG A 324 -39.61 13.76 -27.48
CA ARG A 324 -39.00 12.63 -28.21
C ARG A 324 -39.35 11.24 -27.67
N GLU A 325 -40.00 11.14 -26.52
CA GLU A 325 -40.53 9.88 -25.98
C GLU A 325 -42.02 9.75 -26.36
N VAL A 326 -42.78 10.84 -26.28
CA VAL A 326 -44.16 10.95 -26.81
C VAL A 326 -44.20 10.74 -28.32
N GLU A 327 -43.31 11.35 -29.10
CA GLU A 327 -43.18 11.17 -30.56
C GLU A 327 -43.01 9.68 -30.95
N LYS A 328 -42.27 8.90 -30.16
CA LYS A 328 -42.04 7.47 -30.44
C LYS A 328 -43.28 6.63 -30.13
N GLU A 329 -43.99 6.93 -29.05
CA GLU A 329 -45.26 6.26 -28.75
C GLU A 329 -46.35 6.66 -29.75
N LEU A 330 -46.37 7.92 -30.24
CA LEU A 330 -47.22 8.35 -31.34
C LEU A 330 -46.88 7.64 -32.65
N GLN A 331 -45.60 7.53 -33.02
CA GLN A 331 -45.15 6.77 -34.19
C GLN A 331 -45.50 5.28 -34.08
N ARG A 332 -45.36 4.68 -32.88
CA ARG A 332 -45.83 3.31 -32.60
C ARG A 332 -47.33 3.19 -32.82
N ILE A 333 -48.15 4.06 -32.23
CA ILE A 333 -49.61 4.07 -32.42
C ILE A 333 -49.97 4.21 -33.90
N GLN A 334 -49.29 5.10 -34.64
CA GLN A 334 -49.48 5.29 -36.08
C GLN A 334 -49.16 4.02 -36.88
N GLN A 335 -48.09 3.29 -36.55
CA GLN A 335 -47.76 2.00 -37.19
C GLN A 335 -48.83 0.93 -36.93
N LEU A 336 -49.48 0.92 -35.76
CA LEU A 336 -50.59 0.01 -35.46
C LEU A 336 -51.87 0.39 -36.23
N LEU A 337 -52.17 1.68 -36.36
CA LEU A 337 -53.26 2.19 -37.21
C LEU A 337 -53.04 1.85 -38.70
N GLN A 338 -51.78 1.72 -39.13
CA GLN A 338 -51.39 1.26 -40.47
C GLN A 338 -51.43 -0.29 -40.63
N GLY A 339 -51.90 -1.03 -39.63
CA GLY A 339 -52.01 -2.50 -39.67
C GLY A 339 -50.76 -3.26 -39.23
N GLY A 340 -49.75 -2.57 -38.70
CA GLY A 340 -48.60 -3.20 -38.05
C GLY A 340 -49.04 -4.02 -36.83
N ARG A 341 -48.43 -5.20 -36.63
CA ARG A 341 -48.70 -6.04 -35.46
C ARG A 341 -47.81 -5.65 -34.28
N GLU A 342 -48.39 -5.52 -33.09
CA GLU A 342 -47.57 -5.41 -31.88
C GLU A 342 -46.76 -6.71 -31.63
N PRO A 343 -45.46 -6.61 -31.29
CA PRO A 343 -44.70 -7.76 -30.77
C PRO A 343 -45.08 -8.12 -29.32
N SER A 344 -46.09 -7.46 -28.74
CA SER A 344 -46.51 -7.59 -27.34
C SER A 344 -46.82 -9.04 -26.96
N SER A 345 -47.55 -9.78 -27.79
CA SER A 345 -47.87 -11.21 -27.57
C SER A 345 -46.64 -12.12 -27.64
N PHE A 346 -45.73 -11.88 -28.58
CA PHE A 346 -44.46 -12.60 -28.67
C PHE A 346 -43.56 -12.33 -27.45
N LEU A 347 -43.49 -11.08 -27.00
CA LEU A 347 -42.74 -10.69 -25.80
C LEU A 347 -43.38 -11.21 -24.51
N GLN A 348 -44.70 -11.35 -24.45
CA GLN A 348 -45.42 -12.04 -23.37
C GLN A 348 -45.06 -13.53 -23.35
N TRP A 349 -45.21 -14.23 -24.47
CA TRP A 349 -44.81 -15.64 -24.61
C TRP A 349 -43.34 -15.88 -24.24
N GLN A 350 -42.42 -15.02 -24.71
CA GLN A 350 -41.00 -15.13 -24.38
C GLN A 350 -40.75 -14.97 -22.87
N ARG A 351 -41.44 -14.03 -22.20
CA ARG A 351 -41.37 -13.85 -20.74
C ARG A 351 -41.95 -15.06 -20.01
N GLU A 352 -43.03 -15.66 -20.50
CA GLU A 352 -43.60 -16.88 -19.94
C GLU A 352 -42.65 -18.08 -20.06
N MET A 353 -42.03 -18.31 -21.22
CA MET A 353 -41.06 -19.40 -21.39
C MET A 353 -39.89 -19.22 -20.42
N LEU A 354 -39.31 -18.01 -20.35
CA LEU A 354 -38.25 -17.68 -19.40
C LEU A 354 -38.69 -17.84 -17.93
N GLN A 355 -39.96 -17.58 -17.61
CA GLN A 355 -40.50 -17.78 -16.26
C GLN A 355 -40.68 -19.28 -15.93
N ARG A 356 -41.07 -20.12 -16.90
CA ARG A 356 -41.15 -21.58 -16.74
C ARG A 356 -39.76 -22.21 -16.59
N ASP A 357 -38.81 -21.82 -17.46
CA ASP A 357 -37.39 -22.18 -17.35
C ASP A 357 -36.82 -21.88 -15.95
N LEU A 358 -37.18 -20.74 -15.36
CA LEU A 358 -36.75 -20.36 -14.01
C LEU A 358 -37.48 -21.17 -12.91
N GLN A 359 -38.78 -21.46 -13.08
CA GLN A 359 -39.54 -22.33 -12.17
C GLN A 359 -38.92 -23.73 -12.08
N GLU A 360 -38.41 -24.28 -13.19
CA GLU A 360 -37.75 -25.59 -13.22
C GLU A 360 -36.29 -25.55 -12.71
N ARG A 361 -35.51 -24.53 -13.10
CA ARG A 361 -34.07 -24.47 -12.75
C ARG A 361 -33.83 -24.17 -11.28
N LEU A 362 -34.63 -23.31 -10.65
CA LEU A 362 -34.44 -22.91 -9.24
C LEU A 362 -34.49 -24.07 -8.23
N PRO A 363 -35.49 -24.99 -8.25
CA PRO A 363 -35.46 -26.16 -7.39
C PRO A 363 -34.26 -27.07 -7.69
N MET A 364 -33.90 -27.29 -8.96
CA MET A 364 -32.70 -28.08 -9.30
C MET A 364 -31.40 -27.50 -8.72
N ILE A 365 -31.28 -26.18 -8.62
CA ILE A 365 -30.13 -25.50 -8.00
C ILE A 365 -30.14 -25.71 -6.48
N GLU A 366 -31.28 -25.55 -5.81
CA GLU A 366 -31.39 -25.79 -4.36
C GLU A 366 -31.19 -27.27 -4.00
N ARG A 367 -31.68 -28.22 -4.82
CA ARG A 367 -31.41 -29.67 -4.68
C ARG A 367 -29.90 -29.92 -4.65
N LYS A 368 -29.16 -29.52 -5.70
CA LYS A 368 -27.70 -29.68 -5.79
C LYS A 368 -26.94 -29.03 -4.64
N ARG A 369 -27.39 -27.85 -4.20
CA ARG A 369 -26.83 -27.14 -3.05
C ARG A 369 -27.03 -27.89 -1.73
N LEU A 370 -28.19 -28.55 -1.54
CA LEU A 370 -28.48 -29.37 -0.37
C LEU A 370 -27.74 -30.71 -0.42
N GLU A 371 -27.71 -31.37 -1.58
CA GLU A 371 -26.92 -32.59 -1.84
C GLU A 371 -25.44 -32.38 -1.49
N THR A 372 -24.83 -31.29 -1.98
CA THR A 372 -23.44 -30.91 -1.63
C THR A 372 -23.24 -30.84 -0.11
N ARG A 373 -24.13 -30.11 0.58
CA ARG A 373 -24.07 -29.94 2.05
C ARG A 373 -24.30 -31.24 2.83
N ILE A 374 -25.10 -32.17 2.30
CA ILE A 374 -25.27 -33.51 2.87
C ILE A 374 -23.95 -34.27 2.73
N THR A 375 -23.34 -34.27 1.53
CA THR A 375 -22.06 -34.95 1.31
C THR A 375 -20.91 -34.36 2.15
N ASP A 376 -20.91 -33.05 2.43
CA ASP A 376 -19.94 -32.41 3.33
C ASP A 376 -20.03 -32.96 4.77
N GLU A 377 -21.25 -33.06 5.31
CA GLU A 377 -21.48 -33.59 6.66
C GLU A 377 -21.25 -35.11 6.73
N GLU A 378 -21.59 -35.87 5.68
CA GLU A 378 -21.28 -37.30 5.55
C GLU A 378 -19.78 -37.56 5.46
N VAL A 379 -19.03 -36.75 4.71
CA VAL A 379 -17.56 -36.80 4.67
C VAL A 379 -16.95 -36.44 6.03
N ALA A 380 -17.53 -35.48 6.75
CA ALA A 380 -17.10 -35.14 8.11
C ALA A 380 -17.30 -36.30 9.11
N LEU A 381 -18.43 -37.02 9.00
CA LEU A 381 -18.72 -38.22 9.79
C LEU A 381 -17.80 -39.40 9.40
N ALA A 382 -17.58 -39.65 8.11
CA ALA A 382 -16.69 -40.70 7.63
C ALA A 382 -15.24 -40.49 8.10
N ARG A 383 -14.75 -39.24 8.06
CA ARG A 383 -13.42 -38.87 8.60
C ARG A 383 -13.30 -39.19 10.10
N LYS A 384 -14.35 -38.96 10.90
CA LYS A 384 -14.36 -39.31 12.33
C LYS A 384 -14.27 -40.82 12.55
N GLN A 385 -15.05 -41.62 11.82
CA GLN A 385 -14.95 -43.08 11.92
C GLN A 385 -13.56 -43.62 11.54
N VAL A 386 -12.87 -43.00 10.57
CA VAL A 386 -11.48 -43.37 10.23
C VAL A 386 -10.52 -43.02 11.36
N VAL A 387 -10.66 -41.85 11.99
CA VAL A 387 -9.85 -41.47 13.16
C VAL A 387 -10.03 -42.46 14.31
N GLU A 388 -11.26 -42.86 14.64
CA GLU A 388 -11.51 -43.87 15.68
C GLU A 388 -10.89 -45.24 15.35
N ARG A 389 -11.04 -45.73 14.11
CA ARG A 389 -10.41 -46.99 13.67
C ARG A 389 -8.89 -46.93 13.83
N ASN A 390 -8.28 -45.79 13.46
CA ASN A 390 -6.84 -45.56 13.60
C ASN A 390 -6.40 -45.47 15.07
N GLN A 391 -7.20 -44.85 15.94
CA GLN A 391 -6.93 -44.80 17.39
C GLN A 391 -6.94 -46.21 18.01
N ARG A 392 -7.95 -47.03 17.69
CA ARG A 392 -8.05 -48.42 18.18
C ARG A 392 -6.89 -49.28 17.67
N ALA A 393 -6.52 -49.14 16.39
CA ALA A 393 -5.34 -49.80 15.84
C ALA A 393 -4.03 -49.37 16.53
N ALA A 394 -3.89 -48.07 16.86
CA ALA A 394 -2.74 -47.55 17.59
C ALA A 394 -2.70 -47.98 19.07
N GLN A 395 -3.85 -48.24 19.70
CA GLN A 395 -3.92 -48.85 21.05
C GLN A 395 -3.42 -50.30 21.00
N LEU A 396 -3.95 -51.12 20.10
CA LEU A 396 -3.51 -52.51 19.91
C LEU A 396 -2.00 -52.60 19.62
N LYS A 397 -1.44 -51.70 18.78
CA LYS A 397 0.01 -51.66 18.52
C LYS A 397 0.84 -51.20 19.71
N LYS A 398 0.30 -50.39 20.63
CA LYS A 398 0.96 -50.08 21.91
C LYS A 398 0.94 -51.28 22.87
N GLU A 399 -0.14 -52.05 22.88
CA GLU A 399 -0.26 -53.25 23.70
C GLU A 399 0.69 -54.36 23.20
N GLU A 400 0.74 -54.61 21.89
CA GLU A 400 1.71 -55.51 21.26
C GLU A 400 3.17 -55.14 21.57
N THR A 401 3.51 -53.84 21.46
CA THR A 401 4.88 -53.37 21.74
C THR A 401 5.21 -53.40 23.23
N ALA A 402 4.26 -53.15 24.13
CA ALA A 402 4.45 -53.32 25.57
C ALA A 402 4.73 -54.79 25.94
N GLN A 403 3.98 -55.74 25.37
CA GLN A 403 4.23 -57.19 25.56
C GLN A 403 5.61 -57.61 25.02
N LEU A 404 6.05 -57.05 23.89
CA LEU A 404 7.38 -57.31 23.34
C LEU A 404 8.49 -56.75 24.24
N MET A 405 8.30 -55.54 24.78
CA MET A 405 9.25 -54.92 25.72
C MET A 405 9.34 -55.67 27.05
N GLN A 406 8.22 -56.21 27.57
CA GLN A 406 8.22 -57.08 28.75
C GLN A 406 9.08 -58.33 28.51
N ARG A 407 8.86 -59.04 27.40
CA ARG A 407 9.66 -60.21 27.01
C ARG A 407 11.15 -59.90 26.79
N TYR A 408 11.48 -58.68 26.36
CA TYR A 408 12.87 -58.24 26.24
C TYR A 408 13.49 -57.95 27.61
N ALA A 409 12.77 -57.31 28.52
CA ALA A 409 13.23 -57.06 29.88
C ALA A 409 13.44 -58.37 30.67
N GLU A 410 12.54 -59.35 30.52
CA GLU A 410 12.67 -60.70 31.08
C GLU A 410 13.97 -61.38 30.60
N LYS A 411 14.26 -61.33 29.29
CA LYS A 411 15.51 -61.86 28.73
C LYS A 411 16.74 -61.12 29.23
N ARG A 412 16.73 -59.79 29.28
CA ARG A 412 17.85 -59.01 29.84
C ARG A 412 18.12 -59.36 31.30
N LEU A 413 17.09 -59.65 32.09
CA LEU A 413 17.22 -60.06 33.49
C LEU A 413 17.73 -61.52 33.62
N GLN A 414 17.58 -62.35 32.59
CA GLN A 414 18.23 -63.66 32.49
C GLN A 414 19.72 -63.50 32.10
N GLU A 415 20.01 -62.78 31.02
CA GLU A 415 21.38 -62.46 30.57
C GLU A 415 22.22 -61.81 31.68
N GLU A 416 21.64 -60.89 32.47
CA GLU A 416 22.34 -60.23 33.58
C GLU A 416 22.68 -61.20 34.72
N LYS A 417 21.86 -62.24 34.97
CA LYS A 417 22.18 -63.28 35.96
C LYS A 417 23.33 -64.15 35.49
N GLU A 418 23.26 -64.64 34.25
CA GLU A 418 24.32 -65.43 33.63
C GLU A 418 25.66 -64.67 33.61
N LEU A 419 25.63 -63.36 33.32
CA LEU A 419 26.81 -62.48 33.38
C LEU A 419 27.29 -62.23 34.82
N ARG A 420 26.39 -62.08 35.81
CA ARG A 420 26.78 -61.94 37.23
C ARG A 420 27.48 -63.19 37.74
N ASP A 421 26.96 -64.38 37.42
CA ASP A 421 27.54 -65.67 37.81
C ASP A 421 28.93 -65.86 37.17
N LEU A 422 29.08 -65.52 35.88
CA LEU A 422 30.37 -65.54 35.19
C LEU A 422 31.37 -64.53 35.76
N VAL A 423 30.93 -63.30 36.05
CA VAL A 423 31.76 -62.26 36.68
C VAL A 423 32.18 -62.67 38.09
N GLN A 424 31.34 -63.39 38.84
CA GLN A 424 31.72 -63.91 40.16
C GLN A 424 32.84 -64.96 40.05
N GLN A 425 32.74 -65.91 39.12
CA GLN A 425 33.81 -66.89 38.85
C GLN A 425 35.13 -66.21 38.45
N VAL A 426 35.07 -65.20 37.58
CA VAL A 426 36.24 -64.41 37.15
C VAL A 426 36.80 -63.58 38.31
N ALA A 427 35.96 -63.01 39.17
CA ALA A 427 36.38 -62.28 40.36
C ALA A 427 37.05 -63.19 41.40
N GLU A 428 36.61 -64.44 41.55
CA GLU A 428 37.24 -65.45 42.38
C GLU A 428 38.62 -65.85 41.82
N GLY A 429 38.75 -66.02 40.50
CA GLY A 429 40.04 -66.15 39.82
C GLY A 429 40.97 -64.94 40.05
N HIS A 430 40.44 -63.72 39.98
CA HIS A 430 41.21 -62.51 40.24
C HIS A 430 41.62 -62.34 41.71
N LYS A 431 40.82 -62.76 42.70
CA LYS A 431 41.23 -62.79 44.12
C LYS A 431 42.47 -63.67 44.30
N ASN A 432 42.47 -64.87 43.71
CA ASN A 432 43.60 -65.80 43.74
C ASN A 432 44.85 -65.21 43.07
N SER A 433 44.69 -64.53 41.92
CA SER A 433 45.79 -63.87 41.21
C SER A 433 46.35 -62.66 41.96
N LYS A 434 45.49 -61.80 42.55
CA LYS A 434 45.92 -60.67 43.39
C LYS A 434 46.69 -61.12 44.63
N ALA A 435 46.25 -62.19 45.30
CA ALA A 435 46.97 -62.79 46.42
C ALA A 435 48.37 -63.33 46.05
N ALA A 436 48.66 -63.56 44.76
CA ALA A 436 50.01 -63.81 44.26
C ALA A 436 50.77 -62.51 43.91
N GLN A 437 50.10 -61.55 43.26
CA GLN A 437 50.70 -60.25 42.90
C GLN A 437 51.09 -59.40 44.11
N GLU A 438 50.31 -59.41 45.20
CA GLU A 438 50.63 -58.66 46.43
C GLU A 438 51.94 -59.14 47.07
N LYS A 439 52.26 -60.43 46.97
CA LYS A 439 53.54 -61.00 47.41
C LYS A 439 54.70 -60.45 46.57
N LEU A 440 54.49 -60.28 45.26
CA LEU A 440 55.46 -59.67 44.34
C LEU A 440 55.58 -58.14 44.52
N GLN A 441 54.48 -57.45 44.84
CA GLN A 441 54.48 -55.99 45.04
C GLN A 441 55.19 -55.59 46.33
N LYS A 442 55.01 -56.34 47.43
CA LYS A 442 55.76 -56.12 48.69
C LYS A 442 57.29 -56.18 48.47
N TRP A 443 57.74 -57.03 47.53
CA TRP A 443 59.14 -57.09 47.12
C TRP A 443 59.54 -55.87 46.26
N LYS A 444 58.77 -55.53 45.21
CA LYS A 444 59.07 -54.37 44.33
C LYS A 444 58.99 -53.01 45.02
N GLN A 445 58.12 -52.84 46.02
CA GLN A 445 57.99 -51.60 46.81
C GLN A 445 59.23 -51.28 47.65
N SER A 446 60.11 -52.26 47.90
CA SER A 446 61.43 -52.03 48.50
C SER A 446 62.38 -51.26 47.57
N ILE A 447 62.24 -51.44 46.25
CA ILE A 447 63.19 -50.94 45.23
C ILE A 447 62.81 -49.53 44.78
N VAL A 448 61.51 -49.24 44.62
CA VAL A 448 61.05 -47.92 44.11
C VAL A 448 61.37 -46.77 45.08
N LYS A 449 61.43 -47.04 46.39
CA LYS A 449 61.74 -46.05 47.42
C LYS A 449 63.18 -45.52 47.35
N GLU A 450 64.11 -46.27 46.76
CA GLU A 450 65.49 -45.82 46.53
C GLU A 450 65.60 -44.83 45.35
N VAL A 451 64.62 -44.85 44.42
CA VAL A 451 64.67 -44.07 43.17
C VAL A 451 63.92 -42.75 43.28
N SER A 452 62.79 -42.70 43.98
CA SER A 452 61.93 -41.51 44.01
C SER A 452 62.57 -40.27 44.66
N GLN A 453 63.63 -40.44 45.45
CA GLN A 453 64.37 -39.36 46.11
C GLN A 453 65.21 -38.50 45.14
N GLN A 454 65.34 -38.90 43.87
CA GLN A 454 66.27 -38.28 42.91
C GLN A 454 65.61 -37.30 41.90
N SER A 455 64.32 -36.96 42.08
CA SER A 455 63.51 -36.35 41.01
C SER A 455 62.92 -34.96 41.28
N GLN A 456 62.87 -34.47 42.53
CA GLN A 456 62.00 -33.34 42.88
C GLN A 456 62.62 -31.93 42.68
N GLU A 457 63.95 -31.79 42.64
CA GLU A 457 64.64 -30.49 42.54
C GLU A 457 64.28 -29.60 41.31
N LEU A 458 63.88 -30.17 40.17
CA LEU A 458 64.03 -29.50 38.87
C LEU A 458 62.90 -28.56 38.41
N LEU A 459 61.70 -28.57 39.02
CA LEU A 459 60.51 -28.01 38.36
C LEU A 459 60.24 -26.50 38.62
N ARG A 460 60.89 -25.85 39.60
CA ARG A 460 60.35 -24.62 40.23
C ARG A 460 60.63 -23.28 39.52
N GLN A 461 61.32 -23.24 38.38
CA GLN A 461 62.00 -22.02 37.89
C GLN A 461 61.30 -21.22 36.75
N ALA A 462 60.13 -21.63 36.25
CA ALA A 462 59.73 -21.29 34.85
C ALA A 462 58.49 -20.38 34.63
N LEU A 463 57.98 -19.61 35.61
CA LEU A 463 56.58 -19.10 35.56
C LEU A 463 56.30 -17.58 35.63
N GLU A 464 57.28 -16.67 35.81
CA GLU A 464 56.98 -15.27 36.21
C GLU A 464 56.84 -14.21 35.08
N GLU A 465 57.15 -14.50 33.81
CA GLU A 465 57.52 -13.42 32.85
C GLU A 465 56.38 -12.69 32.06
N GLU A 466 55.17 -13.26 31.90
CA GLU A 466 54.28 -12.83 30.78
C GLU A 466 53.36 -11.60 31.02
N GLN A 467 53.11 -11.17 32.25
CA GLN A 467 51.88 -10.39 32.57
C GLN A 467 51.86 -8.89 32.15
N ALA A 468 52.96 -8.28 31.70
CA ALA A 468 53.12 -6.81 31.73
C ALA A 468 52.49 -5.97 30.58
N LYS A 469 51.90 -6.56 29.53
CA LYS A 469 51.87 -5.94 28.19
C LYS A 469 50.63 -5.07 27.82
N LEU A 470 49.54 -5.04 28.59
CA LEU A 470 48.19 -4.79 28.02
C LEU A 470 47.63 -3.34 27.98
N HIS A 471 48.03 -2.42 28.87
CA HIS A 471 47.13 -1.32 29.29
C HIS A 471 47.02 -0.03 28.44
N ARG A 472 47.82 0.22 27.41
CA ARG A 472 48.01 1.59 26.84
C ARG A 472 47.06 2.03 25.70
N ARG A 473 45.74 1.78 25.78
CA ARG A 473 44.78 2.10 24.69
C ARG A 473 43.51 2.89 25.10
N PHE A 474 43.74 3.93 25.90
CA PHE A 474 43.02 5.23 25.90
C PHE A 474 42.69 5.74 24.47
N GLU A 475 41.76 6.67 24.15
CA GLU A 475 40.70 7.42 24.89
C GLU A 475 40.08 8.53 23.97
N ILE A 476 40.69 8.80 22.82
CA ILE A 476 40.42 9.93 21.93
C ILE A 476 39.04 9.84 21.24
N ILE A 477 38.52 11.01 20.81
CA ILE A 477 37.32 11.25 19.96
C ILE A 477 36.01 11.38 20.76
N HIS A 478 35.75 12.56 21.32
CA HIS A 478 34.50 12.86 22.05
C HIS A 478 33.85 14.24 21.78
N GLU A 479 34.47 15.10 20.96
CA GLU A 479 33.95 16.42 20.55
C GLU A 479 34.02 16.48 19.00
N ILE A 480 33.14 17.17 18.26
CA ILE A 480 32.78 18.60 18.35
C ILE A 480 31.32 18.85 17.89
N HIS A 481 30.48 19.27 18.85
CA HIS A 481 29.51 20.40 18.83
C HIS A 481 29.50 21.34 17.58
N SER A 482 28.41 21.62 16.83
CA SER A 482 27.13 22.35 17.11
C SER A 482 27.10 23.82 16.59
N ILE A 483 25.89 24.45 16.47
CA ILE A 483 25.58 25.92 16.27
C ILE A 483 25.90 26.56 14.86
N GLU A 484 25.15 27.52 14.24
CA GLU A 484 23.70 27.89 14.21
C GLU A 484 23.32 28.79 12.96
N SER A 485 22.26 29.65 12.94
CA SER A 485 21.53 30.01 11.68
C SER A 485 20.64 31.31 11.54
N LEU A 486 20.63 32.00 10.36
CA LEU A 486 19.50 32.74 9.62
C LEU A 486 19.20 34.33 9.79
N PRO A 487 18.04 35.02 9.40
CA PRO A 487 17.95 36.17 8.40
C PRO A 487 16.90 37.39 8.58
N HIS A 488 16.52 38.21 7.51
CA HIS A 488 15.33 39.18 7.23
C HIS A 488 15.52 40.77 7.08
N ILE A 489 14.61 41.72 6.61
CA ILE A 489 13.63 41.90 5.43
C ILE A 489 12.84 43.32 5.30
N ARG A 490 12.32 43.78 4.11
CA ARG A 490 11.11 44.70 3.73
C ARG A 490 11.15 46.26 3.29
N VAL A 491 9.98 46.88 2.86
CA VAL A 491 9.71 48.05 1.90
C VAL A 491 8.32 48.85 2.09
N ASN A 492 7.99 50.06 1.49
CA ASN A 492 6.59 50.69 1.33
C ASN A 492 6.32 51.95 0.34
N LYS A 493 5.09 52.60 0.27
CA LYS A 493 4.52 53.62 -0.76
C LYS A 493 3.46 54.73 -0.28
N PHE A 494 2.88 55.62 -1.16
CA PHE A 494 1.82 56.69 -0.96
C PHE A 494 0.83 56.96 -2.19
N ASP A 495 -0.14 57.93 -2.16
CA ASP A 495 -1.36 58.12 -3.05
C ASP A 495 -1.89 59.61 -3.28
N GLU A 496 -2.95 59.84 -4.08
CA GLU A 496 -3.42 61.16 -4.64
C GLU A 496 -4.86 61.64 -4.28
N THR A 497 -5.06 62.95 -4.01
CA THR A 497 -6.38 63.63 -3.97
C THR A 497 -6.44 64.99 -4.68
N GLN A 498 -5.41 65.33 -5.45
CA GLN A 498 -5.27 66.63 -6.11
C GLN A 498 -5.81 66.58 -7.56
N THR A 499 -6.39 67.68 -8.03
CA THR A 499 -6.70 67.84 -9.46
C THR A 499 -5.44 68.39 -10.15
N ALA A 500 -5.08 67.83 -11.32
CA ALA A 500 -3.72 67.94 -11.85
C ALA A 500 -3.27 69.35 -12.29
N GLY A 501 -4.21 70.29 -12.53
CA GLY A 501 -3.92 71.70 -12.80
C GLY A 501 -3.11 71.94 -14.07
N HIS A 502 -3.75 71.85 -15.24
CA HIS A 502 -3.09 71.90 -16.55
C HIS A 502 -3.62 73.02 -17.48
N GLU A 503 -4.53 73.87 -16.98
CA GLU A 503 -5.02 75.11 -17.60
C GLU A 503 -5.74 74.95 -18.97
N LEU A 504 -6.19 73.75 -19.33
CA LEU A 504 -7.03 73.57 -20.51
C LEU A 504 -8.42 74.19 -20.30
N ARG A 505 -8.96 74.82 -21.36
CA ARG A 505 -10.32 75.38 -21.42
C ARG A 505 -11.47 74.35 -21.27
N ALA A 506 -11.15 73.10 -20.95
CA ALA A 506 -12.09 72.00 -20.69
C ALA A 506 -11.89 71.36 -19.29
N GLU A 507 -10.98 71.88 -18.47
CA GLU A 507 -10.83 71.48 -17.06
C GLU A 507 -12.04 71.94 -16.25
N MET A 508 -12.99 71.02 -16.06
CA MET A 508 -13.97 71.09 -14.98
C MET A 508 -13.36 70.39 -13.77
N SER A 509 -13.53 70.95 -12.57
CA SER A 509 -13.20 70.23 -11.35
C SER A 509 -13.99 68.92 -11.25
N LEU A 510 -13.50 67.99 -10.42
CA LEU A 510 -14.22 66.76 -10.07
C LEU A 510 -15.59 67.04 -9.39
N ALA A 511 -15.90 68.28 -9.04
CA ALA A 511 -17.23 68.73 -8.62
C ALA A 511 -18.12 69.11 -9.82
N GLU A 512 -17.74 70.08 -10.65
CA GLU A 512 -18.59 70.65 -11.71
C GLU A 512 -18.99 69.63 -12.78
N LEU A 513 -18.12 68.66 -13.06
CA LEU A 513 -18.39 67.53 -13.95
C LEU A 513 -19.62 66.71 -13.51
N LYS A 514 -20.00 66.75 -12.21
CA LYS A 514 -21.13 65.97 -11.66
C LYS A 514 -22.50 66.54 -12.01
N GLU A 515 -22.63 67.86 -12.20
CA GLU A 515 -23.91 68.55 -12.39
C GLU A 515 -24.42 68.45 -13.83
N ARG A 516 -23.57 68.68 -14.83
CA ARG A 516 -23.95 68.51 -16.25
C ARG A 516 -24.36 67.07 -16.56
N LEU A 517 -23.78 66.10 -15.86
CA LEU A 517 -24.20 64.70 -15.91
C LEU A 517 -25.59 64.47 -15.27
N ALA A 518 -26.10 65.32 -14.38
CA ALA A 518 -27.39 65.12 -13.72
C ALA A 518 -28.58 65.27 -14.68
N LEU A 519 -28.59 66.30 -15.54
CA LEU A 519 -29.66 66.50 -16.52
C LEU A 519 -29.66 65.40 -17.60
N LEU A 520 -28.48 65.00 -18.08
CA LEU A 520 -28.35 63.89 -19.04
C LEU A 520 -28.74 62.53 -18.43
N ARG A 521 -28.57 62.33 -17.12
CA ARG A 521 -29.12 61.16 -16.41
C ARG A 521 -30.65 61.16 -16.39
N ALA A 522 -31.31 62.31 -16.24
CA ALA A 522 -32.76 62.39 -16.15
C ALA A 522 -33.49 62.01 -17.46
N ALA A 523 -33.09 62.59 -18.60
CA ALA A 523 -33.68 62.21 -19.89
C ALA A 523 -33.47 60.72 -20.20
N ARG A 524 -32.26 60.20 -19.90
CA ARG A 524 -31.91 58.79 -20.02
C ARG A 524 -32.72 57.87 -19.10
N GLN A 525 -33.18 58.32 -17.94
CA GLN A 525 -34.00 57.51 -17.02
C GLN A 525 -35.36 57.17 -17.63
N SER A 526 -36.03 58.10 -18.31
CA SER A 526 -37.33 57.85 -18.94
C SER A 526 -37.27 56.82 -20.08
N GLU A 527 -36.29 56.93 -20.99
CA GLU A 527 -36.05 55.90 -22.01
C GLU A 527 -35.68 54.53 -21.38
N GLU A 528 -34.91 54.53 -20.29
CA GLU A 528 -34.61 53.31 -19.56
C GLU A 528 -35.86 52.71 -18.90
N GLU A 529 -36.85 53.51 -18.47
CA GLU A 529 -38.09 53.05 -17.86
C GLU A 529 -39.06 52.40 -18.86
N GLU A 530 -39.24 52.97 -20.06
CA GLU A 530 -40.00 52.34 -21.14
C GLU A 530 -39.35 51.04 -21.61
N ARG A 531 -38.02 51.02 -21.74
CA ARG A 531 -37.28 49.78 -22.05
C ARG A 531 -37.43 48.75 -20.93
N ARG A 532 -37.43 49.18 -19.65
CA ARG A 532 -37.64 48.29 -18.49
C ARG A 532 -39.05 47.70 -18.46
N SER A 533 -40.11 48.42 -18.85
CA SER A 533 -41.48 47.90 -18.84
C SER A 533 -41.69 46.82 -19.90
N HIS A 534 -41.29 47.07 -21.16
CA HIS A 534 -41.34 46.07 -22.23
C HIS A 534 -40.57 44.78 -21.85
N ILE A 535 -39.33 44.96 -21.39
CA ILE A 535 -38.47 43.86 -20.91
C ILE A 535 -39.10 43.11 -19.72
N LEU A 536 -39.91 43.77 -18.89
CA LEU A 536 -40.61 43.15 -17.76
C LEU A 536 -41.80 42.30 -18.26
N GLU A 537 -42.58 42.77 -19.23
CA GLU A 537 -43.70 42.04 -19.83
C GLU A 537 -43.23 40.79 -20.59
N GLU A 538 -42.20 40.90 -21.43
CA GLU A 538 -41.56 39.75 -22.08
C GLU A 538 -41.09 38.72 -21.04
N LYS A 539 -40.46 39.19 -19.95
CA LYS A 539 -40.05 38.33 -18.82
C LYS A 539 -41.22 37.75 -18.04
N GLN A 540 -42.43 38.31 -18.09
CA GLN A 540 -43.63 37.67 -17.54
C GLN A 540 -44.15 36.56 -18.48
N GLN A 541 -44.26 36.84 -19.78
CA GLN A 541 -44.72 35.87 -20.77
C GLN A 541 -43.81 34.64 -20.82
N GLN A 542 -42.48 34.85 -20.88
CA GLN A 542 -41.49 33.77 -20.85
C GLN A 542 -41.57 32.93 -19.55
N LYS A 543 -41.89 33.55 -18.40
CA LYS A 543 -42.09 32.81 -17.14
C LYS A 543 -43.33 31.93 -17.17
N LYS A 544 -44.46 32.40 -17.71
CA LYS A 544 -45.70 31.61 -17.82
C LYS A 544 -45.46 30.35 -18.67
N LEU A 545 -44.91 30.53 -19.86
CA LEU A 545 -44.56 29.45 -20.78
C LEU A 545 -43.59 28.43 -20.15
N LEU A 546 -42.62 28.87 -19.34
CA LEU A 546 -41.70 27.98 -18.63
C LEU A 546 -42.34 27.22 -17.46
N LEU A 547 -43.44 27.73 -16.86
CA LEU A 547 -44.20 27.01 -15.84
C LEU A 547 -45.07 25.91 -16.47
N GLU A 548 -45.80 26.23 -17.54
CA GLU A 548 -46.59 25.27 -18.32
C GLU A 548 -45.72 24.07 -18.79
N ARG A 549 -44.51 24.38 -19.26
CA ARG A 549 -43.48 23.39 -19.63
C ARG A 549 -42.99 22.56 -18.44
N LEU A 550 -42.81 23.17 -17.27
CA LEU A 550 -42.44 22.43 -16.05
C LEU A 550 -43.54 21.46 -15.62
N ASP A 551 -44.81 21.87 -15.68
CA ASP A 551 -45.95 21.03 -15.29
C ASP A 551 -46.10 19.82 -16.23
N ALA A 552 -45.94 20.00 -17.54
CA ALA A 552 -45.92 18.91 -18.52
C ALA A 552 -44.75 17.93 -18.30
N ILE A 553 -43.58 18.45 -17.94
CA ILE A 553 -42.42 17.61 -17.55
C ILE A 553 -42.69 16.87 -16.22
N GLU A 554 -43.47 17.45 -15.30
CA GLU A 554 -43.83 16.81 -14.03
C GLU A 554 -44.90 15.73 -14.15
N THR A 555 -45.93 15.90 -14.99
CA THR A 555 -46.90 14.82 -15.27
C THR A 555 -46.20 13.60 -15.84
N HIS A 556 -45.37 13.78 -16.87
CA HIS A 556 -44.58 12.71 -17.47
C HIS A 556 -43.65 12.01 -16.45
N ARG A 557 -43.00 12.77 -15.54
CA ARG A 557 -42.23 12.16 -14.44
C ARG A 557 -43.10 11.34 -13.49
N ARG A 558 -44.29 11.83 -13.11
CA ARG A 558 -45.19 11.13 -12.19
C ARG A 558 -45.66 9.80 -12.80
N GLU A 559 -45.86 9.76 -14.11
CA GLU A 559 -46.19 8.54 -14.88
C GLU A 559 -45.00 7.56 -14.97
N LEU A 560 -43.80 8.05 -15.34
CA LEU A 560 -42.58 7.23 -15.33
C LEU A 560 -42.27 6.64 -13.95
N VAL A 561 -42.49 7.40 -12.87
CA VAL A 561 -42.31 6.91 -11.49
C VAL A 561 -43.30 5.78 -11.20
N LYS A 562 -44.61 6.00 -11.40
CA LYS A 562 -45.65 4.96 -11.24
C LYS A 562 -45.31 3.69 -12.04
N ALA A 563 -44.97 3.83 -13.31
CA ALA A 563 -44.57 2.71 -14.18
C ALA A 563 -43.25 2.05 -13.75
N SER A 564 -42.38 2.75 -13.02
CA SER A 564 -41.19 2.16 -12.40
C SER A 564 -41.53 1.37 -11.13
N ASP A 565 -42.51 1.81 -10.36
CA ASP A 565 -42.90 1.21 -9.08
C ASP A 565 -43.72 -0.07 -9.27
N THR A 566 -44.69 -0.09 -10.20
CA THR A 566 -45.39 -1.33 -10.58
C THR A 566 -44.40 -2.39 -11.09
N ARG A 567 -43.40 -1.99 -11.89
CA ARG A 567 -42.30 -2.88 -12.33
C ARG A 567 -41.38 -3.36 -11.20
N LYS A 568 -41.34 -2.70 -10.03
CA LYS A 568 -40.63 -3.18 -8.82
C LYS A 568 -41.50 -4.15 -8.04
N GLU A 569 -42.80 -3.87 -7.92
CA GLU A 569 -43.78 -4.71 -7.24
C GLU A 569 -43.98 -6.05 -7.96
N GLU A 570 -44.13 -6.03 -9.29
CA GLU A 570 -44.11 -7.24 -10.12
C GLU A 570 -42.87 -8.11 -9.89
N LYS A 571 -41.69 -7.48 -9.78
CA LYS A 571 -40.42 -8.19 -9.58
C LYS A 571 -40.33 -8.82 -8.20
N LYS A 572 -40.79 -8.12 -7.15
CA LYS A 572 -40.91 -8.67 -5.79
C LYS A 572 -41.88 -9.87 -5.79
N ALA A 573 -43.11 -9.67 -6.25
CA ALA A 573 -44.13 -10.73 -6.30
C ALA A 573 -43.66 -11.96 -7.08
N LYS A 574 -42.94 -11.78 -8.20
CA LYS A 574 -42.29 -12.89 -8.94
C LYS A 574 -41.17 -13.56 -8.12
N GLN A 575 -40.30 -12.80 -7.47
CA GLN A 575 -39.24 -13.33 -6.60
C GLN A 575 -39.79 -14.09 -5.39
N ASP A 576 -40.89 -13.63 -4.81
CA ASP A 576 -41.56 -14.28 -3.67
C ASP A 576 -42.30 -15.55 -4.11
N PHE A 577 -42.98 -15.52 -5.26
CA PHE A 577 -43.52 -16.71 -5.92
C PHE A 577 -42.44 -17.76 -6.22
N PHE A 578 -41.30 -17.37 -6.78
CA PHE A 578 -40.18 -18.29 -7.05
C PHE A 578 -39.63 -18.92 -5.76
N GLN A 579 -39.53 -18.16 -4.66
CA GLN A 579 -39.15 -18.71 -3.35
C GLN A 579 -40.18 -19.72 -2.83
N GLN A 580 -41.48 -19.44 -3.03
CA GLN A 580 -42.56 -20.35 -2.65
C GLN A 580 -42.52 -21.66 -3.43
N VAL A 581 -42.29 -21.64 -4.75
CA VAL A 581 -42.11 -22.85 -5.58
C VAL A 581 -40.95 -23.71 -5.07
N VAL A 582 -39.78 -23.11 -4.79
CA VAL A 582 -38.62 -23.85 -4.24
C VAL A 582 -38.89 -24.38 -2.83
N ALA A 583 -39.73 -23.71 -2.04
CA ALA A 583 -40.11 -24.18 -0.70
C ALA A 583 -41.17 -25.31 -0.72
N GLN A 584 -41.94 -25.43 -1.81
CA GLN A 584 -42.99 -26.45 -1.98
C GLN A 584 -42.50 -27.74 -2.65
N ASP A 585 -41.33 -27.73 -3.30
CA ASP A 585 -40.72 -28.95 -3.89
C ASP A 585 -40.45 -30.01 -2.80
N GLU A 586 -41.20 -31.12 -2.87
CA GLU A 586 -41.11 -32.26 -1.95
C GLU A 586 -39.69 -32.82 -1.82
N THR A 587 -38.91 -32.80 -2.90
CA THR A 587 -37.55 -33.32 -2.92
C THR A 587 -36.57 -32.38 -2.20
N VAL A 588 -36.76 -31.05 -2.32
CA VAL A 588 -36.02 -30.04 -1.56
C VAL A 588 -36.37 -30.14 -0.08
N LEU A 589 -37.64 -30.38 0.26
CA LEU A 589 -38.06 -30.64 1.64
C LEU A 589 -37.45 -31.93 2.21
N ALA A 590 -37.40 -33.02 1.43
CA ALA A 590 -36.76 -34.27 1.83
C ALA A 590 -35.24 -34.11 2.04
N LEU A 591 -34.54 -33.39 1.14
CA LEU A 591 -33.12 -33.07 1.30
C LEU A 591 -32.86 -32.16 2.51
N ARG A 592 -33.74 -31.20 2.80
CA ARG A 592 -33.64 -30.38 4.03
C ARG A 592 -33.77 -31.20 5.32
N ARG A 593 -34.62 -32.24 5.33
CA ARG A 593 -34.72 -33.19 6.47
C ARG A 593 -33.44 -34.01 6.62
N LYS A 594 -32.96 -34.65 5.55
CA LYS A 594 -31.70 -35.42 5.53
C LYS A 594 -30.49 -34.60 6.00
N LEU A 595 -30.40 -33.33 5.57
CA LEU A 595 -29.35 -32.42 6.00
C LEU A 595 -29.38 -32.20 7.53
N GLU A 596 -30.57 -32.03 8.11
CA GLU A 596 -30.71 -31.80 9.55
C GLU A 596 -30.46 -33.08 10.37
N GLU A 597 -30.88 -34.24 9.86
CA GLU A 597 -30.51 -35.56 10.40
C GLU A 597 -28.98 -35.73 10.47
N LYS A 598 -28.25 -35.43 9.38
CA LYS A 598 -26.79 -35.52 9.33
C LYS A 598 -26.07 -34.53 10.24
N LYS A 599 -26.58 -33.31 10.39
CA LYS A 599 -26.09 -32.37 11.43
C LYS A 599 -26.32 -32.91 12.83
N GLN A 600 -27.49 -33.49 13.12
CA GLN A 600 -27.80 -34.06 14.42
C GLN A 600 -26.92 -35.27 14.74
N GLU A 601 -26.65 -36.16 13.78
CA GLU A 601 -25.64 -37.22 13.91
C GLU A 601 -24.29 -36.61 14.33
N ARG A 602 -23.79 -35.60 13.61
CA ARG A 602 -22.51 -34.95 13.92
C ARG A 602 -22.51 -34.18 15.25
N GLN A 603 -23.64 -33.62 15.67
CA GLN A 603 -23.77 -33.01 17.00
C GLN A 603 -23.70 -34.08 18.10
N ARG A 604 -24.40 -35.21 17.95
CA ARG A 604 -24.32 -36.34 18.89
C ARG A 604 -22.87 -36.82 19.04
N TRP A 605 -22.16 -37.03 17.93
CA TRP A 605 -20.72 -37.38 17.97
C TRP A 605 -19.85 -36.35 18.70
N LYS A 606 -20.07 -35.04 18.48
CA LYS A 606 -19.36 -33.99 19.25
C LYS A 606 -19.69 -34.02 20.75
N HIS A 607 -20.91 -34.38 21.12
CA HIS A 607 -21.28 -34.53 22.54
C HIS A 607 -20.60 -35.75 23.17
N THR A 608 -20.48 -36.88 22.46
CA THR A 608 -19.70 -38.06 22.90
C THR A 608 -18.22 -37.73 23.04
N GLU A 609 -17.59 -37.10 22.05
CA GLU A 609 -16.20 -36.63 22.18
C GLU A 609 -16.01 -35.68 23.38
N SER A 610 -17.02 -34.86 23.68
CA SER A 610 -16.99 -33.93 24.83
C SER A 610 -17.33 -34.57 26.19
N SER A 611 -17.97 -35.75 26.23
CA SER A 611 -18.10 -36.53 27.48
C SER A 611 -16.81 -37.28 27.76
N ASP A 612 -16.22 -37.90 26.74
CA ASP A 612 -15.06 -38.77 26.89
C ASP A 612 -13.78 -37.94 27.16
N ALA A 613 -13.72 -36.71 26.64
CA ALA A 613 -12.69 -35.72 26.98
C ALA A 613 -12.86 -35.10 28.39
N LYS A 614 -13.88 -35.49 29.17
CA LYS A 614 -14.05 -35.09 30.58
C LYS A 614 -13.82 -36.28 31.53
N PRO A 615 -12.56 -36.58 31.90
CA PRO A 615 -12.30 -37.43 33.06
C PRO A 615 -13.00 -36.82 34.28
N SER A 616 -13.63 -37.69 35.07
CA SER A 616 -14.62 -37.29 36.07
C SER A 616 -14.02 -36.42 37.18
N ARG A 617 -14.30 -35.11 37.18
CA ARG A 617 -14.21 -34.26 38.38
C ARG A 617 -15.33 -34.63 39.35
N ARG A 618 -15.29 -35.84 39.90
CA ARG A 618 -16.11 -36.23 41.05
C ARG A 618 -15.59 -35.52 42.28
N THR A 619 -16.39 -34.58 42.73
CA THR A 619 -16.28 -33.82 43.99
C THR A 619 -15.81 -34.68 45.17
N THR A 620 -14.57 -34.43 45.61
CA THR A 620 -14.21 -34.51 47.03
C THR A 620 -14.33 -33.11 47.63
N ALA A 621 -14.79 -33.01 48.88
CA ALA A 621 -14.89 -31.73 49.60
C ALA A 621 -13.48 -31.16 49.90
N PRO A 622 -13.34 -29.83 50.11
CA PRO A 622 -12.04 -29.18 50.29
C PRO A 622 -11.46 -29.40 51.69
N THR A 623 -10.84 -30.55 51.92
CA THR A 623 -9.92 -30.72 53.06
C THR A 623 -8.59 -30.04 52.72
N VAL A 624 -8.19 -29.06 53.54
CA VAL A 624 -6.98 -28.26 53.32
C VAL A 624 -5.71 -29.03 53.72
N GLY A 625 -4.75 -29.13 52.79
CA GLY A 625 -3.33 -29.36 53.09
C GLY A 625 -2.73 -30.74 52.75
N HIS A 626 -1.40 -30.81 52.92
CA HIS A 626 -0.54 -32.00 53.02
C HIS A 626 -0.32 -32.91 51.80
N ALA A 627 -1.15 -32.88 50.75
CA ALA A 627 -0.91 -33.72 49.56
C ALA A 627 0.29 -33.27 48.68
N GLY A 628 0.58 -31.97 48.61
CA GLY A 628 1.71 -31.43 47.81
C GLY A 628 3.07 -31.70 48.44
N ASN A 629 3.18 -31.44 49.74
CA ASN A 629 4.42 -31.58 50.52
C ASN A 629 5.03 -32.98 50.44
N HIS A 630 4.25 -34.04 50.23
CA HIS A 630 4.83 -35.39 50.16
C HIS A 630 5.67 -35.64 48.90
N ARG A 631 5.37 -34.97 47.79
CA ARG A 631 6.16 -35.10 46.54
C ARG A 631 7.34 -34.13 46.49
N GLN A 632 7.20 -32.97 47.15
CA GLN A 632 8.32 -32.05 47.36
C GLN A 632 9.30 -32.62 48.37
N SER A 633 8.86 -33.07 49.55
CA SER A 633 9.74 -33.64 50.58
C SER A 633 10.45 -34.94 50.18
N LEU A 634 9.93 -35.72 49.21
CA LEU A 634 10.66 -36.85 48.62
C LEU A 634 11.80 -36.38 47.70
N ASN A 635 11.59 -35.31 46.93
CA ASN A 635 12.66 -34.70 46.13
C ASN A 635 13.65 -33.95 47.03
N GLU A 636 13.18 -33.15 47.99
CA GLU A 636 14.01 -32.39 48.93
C GLU A 636 14.90 -33.34 49.73
N LYS A 637 14.38 -34.45 50.27
CA LYS A 637 15.22 -35.49 50.89
C LYS A 637 16.20 -36.15 49.93
N SER A 638 15.81 -36.38 48.67
CA SER A 638 16.75 -36.89 47.66
C SER A 638 17.86 -35.86 47.31
N TRP A 639 17.63 -34.57 47.49
CA TRP A 639 18.65 -33.52 47.36
C TRP A 639 19.48 -33.39 48.65
N GLU A 640 18.88 -33.43 49.83
CA GLU A 640 19.58 -33.49 51.12
C GLU A 640 20.49 -34.72 51.22
N GLU A 641 20.06 -35.88 50.72
CA GLU A 641 20.89 -37.09 50.64
C GLU A 641 22.03 -36.93 49.61
N LEU A 642 21.82 -36.23 48.49
CA LEU A 642 22.89 -35.91 47.53
C LEU A 642 23.89 -34.91 48.11
N GLU A 643 23.43 -33.87 48.80
CA GLU A 643 24.27 -32.87 49.48
C GLU A 643 25.03 -33.50 50.65
N GLN A 644 24.40 -34.38 51.44
CA GLN A 644 25.11 -35.13 52.49
C GLN A 644 26.13 -36.12 51.94
N ASN A 645 25.87 -36.75 50.79
CA ASN A 645 26.87 -37.59 50.13
C ASN A 645 28.01 -36.76 49.53
N LEU A 646 27.74 -35.58 48.95
CA LEU A 646 28.76 -34.64 48.51
C LEU A 646 29.61 -34.13 49.68
N MET A 647 28.98 -33.76 50.80
CA MET A 647 29.66 -33.33 52.02
C MET A 647 30.52 -34.46 52.62
N ARG A 648 30.08 -35.72 52.55
CA ARG A 648 30.93 -36.88 52.89
C ARG A 648 32.08 -37.05 51.90
N CYS A 649 31.86 -36.94 50.59
CA CYS A 649 32.95 -36.95 49.61
C CYS A 649 33.96 -35.80 49.79
N ILE A 650 33.60 -34.71 50.47
CA ILE A 650 34.47 -33.59 50.85
C ILE A 650 35.14 -33.81 52.22
N GLN A 651 34.62 -34.70 53.07
CA GLN A 651 35.21 -35.08 54.37
C GLN A 651 36.06 -36.37 54.30
N ASP A 652 35.76 -37.26 53.35
CA ASP A 652 36.48 -38.49 53.07
C ASP A 652 37.69 -38.28 52.14
N THR A 653 37.90 -37.06 51.62
CA THR A 653 39.20 -36.64 51.08
C THR A 653 40.17 -36.37 52.24
N PRO A 654 41.25 -37.16 52.42
CA PRO A 654 42.20 -36.91 53.50
C PRO A 654 42.97 -35.60 53.27
N ASP A 655 43.00 -34.74 54.29
CA ASP A 655 43.81 -33.53 54.37
C ASP A 655 45.32 -33.86 54.47
N ASP A 656 45.91 -34.35 53.38
CA ASP A 656 47.34 -34.65 53.29
C ASP A 656 47.96 -34.12 51.98
N ILE A 657 47.72 -32.84 51.71
CA ILE A 657 48.42 -32.06 50.67
C ILE A 657 49.14 -30.87 51.32
N SER A 658 50.26 -31.19 51.98
CA SER A 658 51.21 -30.20 52.48
C SER A 658 51.84 -29.38 51.34
N TRP A 659 51.65 -28.05 51.36
CA TRP A 659 52.27 -27.11 50.41
C TRP A 659 53.20 -26.09 51.09
N ARG A 660 54.28 -26.58 51.72
CA ARG A 660 55.58 -25.88 51.93
C ARG A 660 56.66 -26.95 52.13
N ASP A 661 57.85 -26.89 51.54
CA ASP A 661 58.42 -26.00 50.52
C ASP A 661 59.37 -26.83 49.63
N THR A 662 59.89 -26.35 48.49
CA THR A 662 61.28 -25.86 48.34
C THR A 662 61.61 -25.73 46.84
N PRO A 663 62.69 -25.05 46.39
CA PRO A 663 63.54 -24.07 47.08
C PRO A 663 63.61 -22.72 46.32
N LYS A 664 64.51 -21.83 46.75
CA LYS A 664 65.22 -20.86 45.90
C LYS A 664 66.71 -21.15 46.00
N THR A 665 67.44 -21.26 44.89
CA THR A 665 68.90 -21.19 44.89
C THR A 665 69.43 -20.76 43.52
N GLN A 666 69.99 -19.55 43.47
CA GLN A 666 71.13 -19.05 42.65
C GLN A 666 71.17 -19.40 41.14
N TYR A 667 71.38 -18.44 40.24
CA TYR A 667 72.06 -17.14 40.42
C TYR A 667 71.14 -15.92 40.56
#